data_AF-A0A2D8A6M9-F1
#
_entry.id   AF-A0A2D8A6M9-F1
#
_cell.length_a   1.000
_cell.length_b   1.000
_cell.length_c   1.000
_cell.angle_alpha   90.00
_cell.angle_beta   90.00
_cell.angle_gamma   90.00
#
_symmetry.space_group_name_H-M   'P 1'
#
loop_
_entity.id
_entity.type
_entity.pdbx_description
1 polymer ?
#
loop_
_entity_poly.entity_id
_entity_poly.type
_entity_poly.pdbx_seq_one_letter_code
_entity_poly.pdbx_strand_id
1 'polypeptide(L)'
;MIFGIGEIQKGMNESDDRYQTKRLANLRLYNLFKETFPTASITDHQNFINNMAGGDRYLRGQLPSENALLAYDRERTRLTREREEDRKYQEFTRQVKMNQDLDNIISGLAETGIDAPDIEKNIFARFGKDSQIGRMFDKRFVNNLPALTSRITEARINKSNKIFESVKGLQLDKAGMQAYLENINIKPESAIGKQVIAANTAHHQSRQKQELLRNKTMLESLPNVVQAAMSGDQKAVVTALKTNASVYNLSPTDEQLNNMAANAIATAKQQTGTRQAEALRLLQPTVKTIQQQLALGTITVNEAEAQIKQQLVGNYPQSERENIAKLALQQAQDQSEITMETTFRQKQAEAIEQAEAQTKEARDYTTQKVAEKQGTEVALIIQPGDDGLDDAAPTDEKAPINIARSTLGAIASSLITQGMTPQDITKAIQFIRQKFRTPFANITAQDIRGAAQQLNLPTSWNARQTQLQIEKTNKLIDPEPSSKIIDEATKQYSVHEKGLADLLADAANEDKTEMEINANRDNIVTRIKNNIAELKQYKNNPRYVFDRDKDFDAKIDGLIIQYEQIKGLVSSTVSAATKKRQAEVRALTVNASGGSANTTPVEFRRAVEAQIKNITEAYLVSPQKQVDVMMQAQREQLHRRPGFERLRNILERPLSRSMVGAFRAEIRRIIEDKKNLLIKSQQLEAQANARNKIQ
;
A
#
# COMPACT_ATOMS: atom_id res chain seq x y z
N MET A 1 -67.51 -100.06 73.60
CA MET A 1 -66.12 -99.94 73.11
C MET A 1 -65.70 -98.47 73.14
N ILE A 2 -65.28 -97.98 74.31
CA ILE A 2 -64.69 -96.63 74.50
C ILE A 2 -63.47 -96.80 75.43
N PHE A 3 -62.49 -97.57 74.97
CA PHE A 3 -61.16 -97.67 75.56
C PHE A 3 -60.17 -97.62 74.38
N GLY A 4 -59.44 -96.52 74.22
CA GLY A 4 -58.44 -96.36 73.14
C GLY A 4 -58.17 -94.91 72.68
N ILE A 5 -59.09 -93.96 72.86
CA ILE A 5 -58.88 -92.57 72.38
C ILE A 5 -57.82 -91.81 73.20
N GLY A 6 -57.76 -92.05 74.52
CA GLY A 6 -56.78 -91.41 75.41
C GLY A 6 -55.33 -91.86 75.18
N GLU A 7 -55.10 -93.12 74.81
CA GLU A 7 -53.75 -93.62 74.49
C GLU A 7 -53.27 -93.15 73.13
N ILE A 8 -54.18 -93.02 72.15
CA ILE A 8 -53.86 -92.41 70.85
C ILE A 8 -53.51 -90.93 71.01
N GLN A 9 -54.28 -90.16 71.80
CA GLN A 9 -53.96 -88.76 72.09
C GLN A 9 -52.63 -88.60 72.84
N LYS A 10 -52.34 -89.48 73.80
CA LYS A 10 -51.06 -89.48 74.50
C LYS A 10 -49.89 -89.81 73.56
N GLY A 11 -50.06 -90.80 72.68
CA GLY A 11 -49.08 -91.14 71.64
C GLY A 11 -48.85 -90.01 70.62
N MET A 12 -49.91 -89.29 70.25
CA MET A 12 -49.80 -88.09 69.39
C MET A 12 -49.03 -86.97 70.09
N ASN A 13 -49.35 -86.65 71.35
CA ASN A 13 -48.65 -85.61 72.10
C ASN A 13 -47.17 -85.96 72.34
N GLU A 14 -46.86 -87.20 72.72
CA GLU A 14 -45.48 -87.65 72.91
C GLU A 14 -44.69 -87.71 71.59
N SER A 15 -45.36 -87.95 70.47
CA SER A 15 -44.76 -87.87 69.13
C SER A 15 -44.44 -86.41 68.80
N ASP A 16 -45.40 -85.50 68.98
CA ASP A 16 -45.23 -84.08 68.71
C ASP A 16 -44.10 -83.47 69.57
N ASP A 17 -44.03 -83.79 70.86
CA ASP A 17 -42.95 -83.32 71.75
C ASP A 17 -41.57 -83.84 71.30
N ARG A 18 -41.48 -85.10 70.86
CA ARG A 18 -40.25 -85.67 70.31
C ARG A 18 -39.83 -84.96 69.02
N TYR A 19 -40.77 -84.67 68.13
CA TYR A 19 -40.48 -83.94 66.90
C TYR A 19 -40.11 -82.48 67.16
N GLN A 20 -40.78 -81.81 68.10
CA GLN A 20 -40.42 -80.45 68.52
C GLN A 20 -39.01 -80.39 69.10
N THR A 21 -38.65 -81.34 69.96
CA THR A 21 -37.30 -81.42 70.53
C THR A 21 -36.24 -81.65 69.45
N LYS A 22 -36.49 -82.57 68.51
CA LYS A 22 -35.60 -82.81 67.36
C LYS A 22 -35.45 -81.59 66.46
N ARG A 23 -36.54 -80.85 66.23
CA ARG A 23 -36.50 -79.59 65.46
C ARG A 23 -35.61 -78.54 66.11
N LEU A 24 -35.76 -78.32 67.41
CA LEU A 24 -34.93 -77.38 68.15
C LEU A 24 -33.45 -77.80 68.15
N ALA A 25 -33.18 -79.09 68.29
CA ALA A 25 -31.83 -79.64 68.18
C ALA A 25 -31.23 -79.42 66.78
N ASN A 26 -31.98 -79.71 65.71
CA ASN A 26 -31.54 -79.49 64.33
C ASN A 26 -31.30 -78.02 64.02
N LEU A 27 -32.14 -77.11 64.51
CA LEU A 27 -31.94 -75.67 64.34
C LEU A 27 -30.67 -75.18 65.04
N ARG A 28 -30.40 -75.66 66.26
CA ARG A 28 -29.16 -75.36 66.98
C ARG A 28 -27.93 -75.86 66.23
N LEU A 29 -27.98 -77.08 65.71
CA LEU A 29 -26.89 -77.66 64.90
C LEU A 29 -26.68 -76.89 63.59
N TYR A 30 -27.76 -76.43 62.95
CA TYR A 30 -27.67 -75.59 61.76
C TYR A 30 -27.01 -74.24 62.05
N ASN A 31 -27.40 -73.58 63.13
CA ASN A 31 -26.80 -72.30 63.54
C ASN A 31 -25.31 -72.48 63.87
N LEU A 32 -24.95 -73.56 64.56
CA LEU A 32 -23.55 -73.89 64.83
C LEU A 32 -22.75 -74.16 63.55
N PHE A 33 -23.33 -74.89 62.59
CA PHE A 33 -22.70 -75.12 61.29
C PHE A 33 -22.46 -73.80 60.54
N LYS A 34 -23.44 -72.89 60.56
CA LYS A 34 -23.33 -71.56 59.95
C LYS A 34 -22.23 -70.72 60.60
N GLU A 35 -22.08 -70.78 61.92
CA GLU A 35 -21.04 -70.05 62.65
C GLU A 35 -19.64 -70.64 62.43
N THR A 36 -19.55 -71.98 62.39
CA THR A 36 -18.27 -72.70 62.26
C THR A 36 -17.76 -72.68 60.82
N PHE A 37 -18.66 -72.73 59.84
CA PHE A 37 -18.33 -72.74 58.41
C PHE A 37 -19.01 -71.57 57.68
N PRO A 38 -18.63 -70.32 57.98
CA PRO A 38 -19.28 -69.13 57.41
C PRO A 38 -19.05 -68.98 55.89
N THR A 39 -18.12 -69.74 55.32
CA THR A 39 -17.78 -69.76 53.89
C THR A 39 -18.30 -70.99 53.14
N ALA A 40 -19.03 -71.89 53.80
CA ALA A 40 -19.58 -73.10 53.16
C ALA A 40 -20.47 -72.73 51.95
N SER A 41 -20.46 -73.58 50.91
CA SER A 41 -21.26 -73.33 49.71
C SER A 41 -22.76 -73.59 49.98
N ILE A 42 -23.64 -73.09 49.11
CA ILE A 42 -25.09 -73.36 49.22
C ILE A 42 -25.35 -74.87 49.20
N THR A 43 -24.64 -75.60 48.35
CA THR A 43 -24.72 -77.06 48.25
C THR A 43 -24.37 -77.73 49.58
N ASP A 44 -23.34 -77.24 50.29
CA ASP A 44 -22.95 -77.77 51.59
C ASP A 44 -24.00 -77.50 52.67
N HIS A 45 -24.59 -76.30 52.67
CA HIS A 45 -25.71 -75.97 53.56
C HIS A 45 -26.93 -76.85 53.27
N GLN A 46 -27.27 -77.08 52.00
CA GLN A 46 -28.38 -77.94 51.60
C GLN A 46 -28.12 -79.40 51.98
N ASN A 47 -26.91 -79.90 51.77
CA ASN A 47 -26.50 -81.25 52.18
C ASN A 47 -26.60 -81.41 53.70
N PHE A 48 -26.14 -80.42 54.47
CA PHE A 48 -26.24 -80.43 55.93
C PHE A 48 -27.71 -80.43 56.39
N ILE A 49 -28.56 -79.59 55.80
CA ILE A 49 -30.01 -79.56 56.07
C ILE A 49 -30.69 -80.89 55.73
N ASN A 50 -30.37 -81.48 54.57
CA ASN A 50 -30.95 -82.74 54.13
C ASN A 50 -30.54 -83.91 55.05
N ASN A 51 -29.27 -83.93 55.50
CA ASN A 51 -28.76 -84.93 56.44
C ASN A 51 -29.43 -84.82 57.81
N MET A 52 -29.70 -83.60 58.30
CA MET A 52 -30.40 -83.40 59.59
C MET A 52 -31.90 -83.71 59.51
N ALA A 53 -32.54 -83.46 58.37
CA ALA A 53 -33.96 -83.68 58.18
C ALA A 53 -34.31 -85.16 57.86
N GLY A 54 -33.36 -85.96 57.38
CA GLY A 54 -33.54 -87.39 57.12
C GLY A 54 -34.64 -87.73 56.11
N GLY A 55 -35.02 -86.76 55.25
CA GLY A 55 -36.14 -86.89 54.31
C GLY A 55 -37.52 -86.48 54.87
N ASP A 56 -37.63 -86.18 56.17
CA ASP A 56 -38.89 -85.77 56.79
C ASP A 56 -39.20 -84.29 56.50
N ARG A 57 -40.31 -84.05 55.78
CA ARG A 57 -40.80 -82.70 55.45
C ARG A 57 -41.14 -81.89 56.71
N TYR A 58 -41.59 -82.55 57.77
CA TYR A 58 -41.98 -81.91 59.02
C TYR A 58 -40.75 -81.37 59.78
N LEU A 59 -39.62 -82.08 59.75
CA LEU A 59 -38.36 -81.62 60.35
C LEU A 59 -37.67 -80.54 59.51
N ARG A 60 -37.85 -80.58 58.18
CA ARG A 60 -37.28 -79.59 57.25
C ARG A 60 -37.92 -78.20 57.37
N GLY A 61 -39.18 -78.11 57.75
CA GLY A 61 -39.96 -76.85 57.74
C GLY A 61 -39.43 -75.71 58.62
N GLN A 62 -38.51 -75.98 59.56
CA GLN A 62 -37.87 -74.94 60.39
C GLN A 62 -36.41 -74.63 59.99
N LEU A 63 -35.85 -75.37 59.03
CA LEU A 63 -34.53 -75.09 58.48
C LEU A 63 -34.66 -74.14 57.27
N PRO A 64 -33.65 -73.32 56.95
CA PRO A 64 -33.75 -72.36 55.86
C PRO A 64 -34.08 -73.03 54.54
N SER A 65 -35.02 -72.44 53.79
CA SER A 65 -35.32 -72.88 52.44
C SER A 65 -34.16 -72.57 51.49
N GLU A 66 -34.12 -73.26 50.36
CA GLU A 66 -33.14 -72.99 49.30
C GLU A 66 -33.15 -71.52 48.85
N ASN A 67 -34.33 -70.91 48.76
CA ASN A 67 -34.47 -69.48 48.44
C ASN A 67 -33.87 -68.58 49.53
N ALA A 68 -33.98 -68.95 50.81
CA ALA A 68 -33.36 -68.21 51.91
C ALA A 68 -31.83 -68.31 51.88
N LEU A 69 -31.28 -69.48 51.49
CA LEU A 69 -29.84 -69.66 51.30
C LEU A 69 -29.31 -68.85 50.11
N LEU A 70 -30.04 -68.83 49.00
CA LEU A 70 -29.70 -68.02 47.82
C LEU A 70 -29.74 -66.51 48.15
N ALA A 71 -30.71 -66.06 48.94
CA ALA A 71 -30.77 -64.67 49.40
C ALA A 71 -29.56 -64.32 50.27
N TYR A 72 -29.13 -65.22 51.16
CA TYR A 72 -27.95 -65.03 52.00
C TYR A 72 -26.65 -64.94 51.21
N ASP A 73 -26.44 -65.81 50.21
CA ASP A 73 -25.23 -65.79 49.37
C ASP A 73 -25.14 -64.55 48.48
N ARG A 74 -26.29 -64.10 47.93
CA ARG A 74 -26.39 -62.83 47.20
C ARG A 74 -25.99 -61.65 48.08
N GLU A 75 -26.48 -61.59 49.31
CA GLU A 75 -26.19 -60.52 50.26
C GLU A 75 -24.70 -60.53 50.67
N ARG A 76 -24.11 -61.70 50.92
CA ARG A 76 -22.69 -61.85 51.22
C ARG A 76 -21.80 -61.41 50.05
N THR A 77 -22.14 -61.81 48.83
CA THR A 77 -21.40 -61.43 47.62
C THR A 77 -21.46 -59.91 47.42
N ARG A 78 -22.64 -59.30 47.65
CA ARG A 78 -22.83 -57.86 47.61
C ARG A 78 -21.94 -57.14 48.64
N LEU A 79 -21.97 -57.55 49.90
CA LEU A 79 -21.15 -56.96 50.97
C LEU A 79 -19.64 -57.12 50.74
N THR A 80 -19.21 -58.21 50.11
CA THR A 80 -17.79 -58.43 49.79
C THR A 80 -17.34 -57.49 48.67
N ARG A 81 -18.16 -57.33 47.63
CA ARG A 81 -17.90 -56.36 46.55
C ARG A 81 -17.88 -54.93 47.08
N GLU A 82 -18.85 -54.54 47.90
CA GLU A 82 -18.91 -53.21 48.53
C GLU A 82 -17.63 -52.93 49.34
N ARG A 83 -17.16 -53.89 50.15
CA ARG A 83 -15.89 -53.74 50.91
C ARG A 83 -14.64 -53.64 50.02
N GLU A 84 -14.61 -54.35 48.90
CA GLU A 84 -13.49 -54.25 47.95
C GLU A 84 -13.50 -52.91 47.20
N GLU A 85 -14.68 -52.43 46.81
CA GLU A 85 -14.87 -51.11 46.21
C GLU A 85 -14.48 -49.99 47.18
N ASP A 86 -14.90 -50.08 48.44
CA ASP A 86 -14.52 -49.14 49.49
C ASP A 86 -13.01 -49.12 49.72
N ARG A 87 -12.34 -50.29 49.74
CA ARG A 87 -10.87 -50.37 49.84
C ARG A 87 -10.20 -49.70 48.65
N LYS A 88 -10.65 -49.98 47.43
CA LYS A 88 -10.13 -49.33 46.20
C LYS A 88 -10.36 -47.82 46.22
N TYR A 89 -11.52 -47.36 46.70
CA TYR A 89 -11.85 -45.94 46.81
C TYR A 89 -10.99 -45.24 47.87
N GLN A 90 -10.76 -45.87 49.03
CA GLN A 90 -9.87 -45.36 50.07
C GLN A 90 -8.42 -45.28 49.59
N GLU A 91 -7.93 -46.31 48.88
CA GLU A 91 -6.61 -46.30 48.25
C GLU A 91 -6.48 -45.20 47.20
N PHE A 92 -7.48 -45.04 46.33
CA PHE A 92 -7.53 -43.96 45.35
C PHE A 92 -7.51 -42.58 46.01
N THR A 93 -8.34 -42.37 47.02
CA THR A 93 -8.42 -41.11 47.78
C THR A 93 -7.08 -40.80 48.47
N ARG A 94 -6.43 -41.82 49.05
CA ARG A 94 -5.09 -41.68 49.63
C ARG A 94 -4.06 -41.27 48.59
N GLN A 95 -4.09 -41.88 47.40
CA GLN A 95 -3.19 -41.50 46.30
C GLN A 95 -3.44 -40.07 45.81
N VAL A 96 -4.71 -39.65 45.67
CA VAL A 96 -5.07 -38.28 45.29
C VAL A 96 -4.55 -37.27 46.31
N LYS A 97 -4.77 -37.51 47.60
CA LYS A 97 -4.28 -36.64 48.67
C LYS A 97 -2.76 -36.55 48.69
N MET A 98 -2.07 -37.68 48.57
CA MET A 98 -0.61 -37.71 48.49
C MET A 98 -0.08 -36.98 47.25
N ASN A 99 -0.79 -37.04 46.12
CA ASN A 99 -0.44 -36.29 44.92
C ASN A 99 -0.62 -34.77 45.12
N GLN A 100 -1.68 -34.36 45.80
CA GLN A 100 -1.89 -32.95 46.16
C GLN A 100 -0.81 -32.44 47.11
N ASP A 101 -0.42 -33.23 48.11
CA ASP A 101 0.64 -32.87 49.05
C ASP A 101 2.00 -32.72 48.35
N LEU A 102 2.32 -33.65 47.43
CA LEU A 102 3.53 -33.57 46.61
C LEU A 102 3.51 -32.37 45.66
N ASP A 103 2.35 -32.05 45.07
CA ASP A 103 2.16 -30.85 44.25
C ASP A 103 2.36 -29.58 45.08
N ASN A 104 1.82 -29.51 46.30
CA ASN A 104 2.02 -28.38 47.22
C ASN A 104 3.49 -28.20 47.62
N ILE A 105 4.22 -29.30 47.85
CA ILE A 105 5.66 -29.27 48.16
C ILE A 105 6.45 -28.74 46.96
N ILE A 106 6.15 -29.22 45.74
CA ILE A 106 6.82 -28.77 44.52
C ILE A 106 6.54 -27.29 44.26
N SER A 107 5.28 -26.85 44.40
CA SER A 107 4.92 -25.44 44.27
C SER A 107 5.63 -24.58 45.32
N GLY A 108 5.68 -25.03 46.58
CA GLY A 108 6.42 -24.33 47.64
C GLY A 108 7.92 -24.21 47.35
N LEU A 109 8.56 -25.28 46.84
CA LEU A 109 9.97 -25.24 46.46
C LEU A 109 10.22 -24.39 45.22
N ALA A 110 9.33 -24.44 44.22
CA ALA A 110 9.41 -23.60 43.03
C ALA A 110 9.28 -22.11 43.37
N GLU A 111 8.44 -21.75 44.35
CA GLU A 111 8.28 -20.39 44.85
C GLU A 111 9.51 -19.84 45.57
N THR A 112 10.40 -20.70 46.08
CA THR A 112 11.69 -20.30 46.67
C THR A 112 12.79 -20.02 45.62
N GLY A 113 12.48 -20.19 44.32
CA GLY A 113 13.41 -19.90 43.23
C GLY A 113 14.41 -21.02 42.92
N ILE A 114 14.21 -22.23 43.48
CA ILE A 114 15.05 -23.41 43.28
C ILE A 114 14.76 -24.06 41.91
N ASP A 115 15.79 -24.42 41.14
CA ASP A 115 15.69 -25.04 39.81
C ASP A 115 15.24 -26.50 39.84
N ALA A 116 14.69 -27.00 38.73
CA ALA A 116 14.10 -28.34 38.66
C ALA A 116 15.05 -29.48 39.10
N PRO A 117 16.36 -29.47 38.73
CA PRO A 117 17.32 -30.45 39.23
C PRO A 117 17.55 -30.35 40.75
N ASP A 118 17.48 -29.13 41.28
CA ASP A 118 17.63 -28.89 42.72
C ASP A 118 16.35 -29.23 43.48
N ILE A 119 15.16 -29.16 42.87
CA ILE A 119 13.90 -29.62 43.46
C ILE A 119 13.94 -31.13 43.68
N GLU A 120 14.43 -31.89 42.69
CA GLU A 120 14.65 -33.34 42.84
C GLU A 120 15.61 -33.63 44.01
N LYS A 121 16.77 -32.95 44.03
CA LYS A 121 17.75 -33.08 45.10
C LYS A 121 17.16 -32.74 46.48
N ASN A 122 16.35 -31.68 46.58
CA ASN A 122 15.71 -31.26 47.83
C ASN A 122 14.64 -32.25 48.29
N ILE A 123 13.83 -32.78 47.39
CA ILE A 123 12.79 -33.77 47.73
C ILE A 123 13.45 -35.07 48.20
N PHE A 124 14.48 -35.55 47.51
CA PHE A 124 15.22 -36.73 47.95
C PHE A 124 16.03 -36.50 49.22
N ALA A 125 16.59 -35.31 49.44
CA ALA A 125 17.27 -34.99 50.70
C ALA A 125 16.30 -34.91 51.88
N ARG A 126 15.09 -34.37 51.67
CA ARG A 126 14.10 -34.17 52.74
C ARG A 126 13.34 -35.44 53.12
N PHE A 127 13.01 -36.28 52.14
CA PHE A 127 12.16 -37.45 52.36
C PHE A 127 12.91 -38.78 52.17
N GLY A 128 14.08 -38.79 51.55
CA GLY A 128 14.78 -40.01 51.13
C GLY A 128 14.19 -40.59 49.86
N LYS A 129 15.05 -41.06 48.94
CA LYS A 129 14.63 -41.65 47.65
C LYS A 129 13.71 -42.86 47.83
N ASP A 130 13.98 -43.68 48.84
CA ASP A 130 13.24 -44.91 49.12
C ASP A 130 11.98 -44.71 49.97
N SER A 131 11.68 -43.47 50.40
CA SER A 131 10.41 -43.21 51.08
C SER A 131 9.22 -43.35 50.13
N GLN A 132 8.02 -43.48 50.68
CA GLN A 132 6.81 -43.50 49.87
C GLN A 132 6.68 -42.24 48.99
N ILE A 133 7.05 -41.08 49.53
CA ILE A 133 7.06 -39.79 48.82
C ILE A 133 8.17 -39.76 47.77
N GLY A 134 9.38 -40.22 48.11
CA GLY A 134 10.52 -40.30 47.19
C GLY A 134 10.24 -41.21 45.99
N ARG A 135 9.69 -42.41 46.21
CA ARG A 135 9.35 -43.35 45.12
C ARG A 135 8.23 -42.85 44.22
N MET A 136 7.23 -42.15 44.78
CA MET A 136 6.20 -41.51 43.95
C MET A 136 6.76 -40.34 43.14
N PHE A 137 7.61 -39.53 43.76
CA PHE A 137 8.32 -38.46 43.07
C PHE A 137 9.16 -39.02 41.92
N ASP A 138 9.97 -40.04 42.16
CA ASP A 138 10.82 -40.72 41.16
C ASP A 138 10.00 -41.29 39.99
N LYS A 139 8.92 -42.04 40.28
CA LYS A 139 8.00 -42.57 39.26
C LYS A 139 7.34 -41.49 38.41
N ARG A 140 7.09 -40.30 38.98
CA ARG A 140 6.44 -39.18 38.29
C ARG A 140 7.45 -38.30 37.56
N PHE A 141 8.65 -38.13 38.11
CA PHE A 141 9.74 -37.34 37.54
C PHE A 141 10.23 -37.94 36.23
N VAL A 142 10.52 -39.26 36.22
CA VAL A 142 11.02 -39.97 35.03
C VAL A 142 9.98 -39.98 33.89
N ASN A 143 8.69 -40.04 34.20
CA ASN A 143 7.63 -40.16 33.20
C ASN A 143 6.93 -38.83 32.82
N ASN A 144 7.11 -37.74 33.57
CA ASN A 144 6.38 -36.48 33.36
C ASN A 144 7.25 -35.21 33.58
N LEU A 145 8.56 -35.29 33.35
CA LEU A 145 9.48 -34.15 33.45
C LEU A 145 9.01 -32.87 32.72
N PRO A 146 8.43 -32.92 31.51
CA PRO A 146 7.93 -31.70 30.84
C PRO A 146 6.77 -31.04 31.58
N ALA A 147 5.82 -31.83 32.10
CA ALA A 147 4.67 -31.32 32.85
C ALA A 147 5.11 -30.70 34.18
N LEU A 148 6.08 -31.32 34.85
CA LEU A 148 6.68 -30.79 36.07
C LEU A 148 7.41 -29.48 35.82
N THR A 149 8.24 -29.42 34.77
CA THR A 149 8.98 -28.21 34.38
C THR A 149 8.02 -27.06 34.05
N SER A 150 6.92 -27.35 33.35
CA SER A 150 5.87 -26.37 33.06
C SER A 150 5.23 -25.82 34.33
N ARG A 151 4.91 -26.69 35.30
CA ARG A 151 4.30 -26.29 36.58
C ARG A 151 5.26 -25.45 37.43
N ILE A 152 6.53 -25.83 37.49
CA ILE A 152 7.58 -25.04 38.17
C ILE A 152 7.67 -23.66 37.52
N THR A 153 7.66 -23.61 36.19
CA THR A 153 7.70 -22.35 35.44
C THR A 153 6.46 -21.50 35.72
N GLU A 154 5.27 -22.09 35.74
CA GLU A 154 4.01 -21.39 36.05
C GLU A 154 3.98 -20.86 37.49
N ALA A 155 4.41 -21.66 38.47
CA ALA A 155 4.52 -21.24 39.86
C ALA A 155 5.49 -20.05 40.02
N ARG A 156 6.63 -20.09 39.31
CA ARG A 156 7.59 -18.98 39.25
C ARG A 156 6.97 -17.73 38.65
N ILE A 157 6.32 -17.84 37.49
CA ILE A 157 5.65 -16.72 36.82
C ILE A 157 4.60 -16.10 37.75
N ASN A 158 3.77 -16.93 38.38
CA ASN A 158 2.73 -16.47 39.30
C ASN A 158 3.32 -15.75 40.52
N LYS A 159 4.42 -16.26 41.09
CA LYS A 159 5.12 -15.62 42.20
C LYS A 159 5.77 -14.30 41.78
N SER A 160 6.50 -14.29 40.66
CA SER A 160 7.11 -13.10 40.07
C SER A 160 6.06 -12.01 39.83
N ASN A 161 4.92 -12.38 39.26
CA ASN A 161 3.82 -11.45 39.01
C ASN A 161 3.25 -10.90 40.32
N LYS A 162 2.98 -11.73 41.33
CA LYS A 162 2.50 -11.27 42.64
C LYS A 162 3.47 -10.30 43.30
N ILE A 163 4.77 -10.59 43.25
CA ILE A 163 5.82 -9.71 43.79
C ILE A 163 5.81 -8.39 43.03
N PHE A 164 5.91 -8.44 41.69
CA PHE A 164 5.88 -7.24 40.85
C PHE A 164 4.62 -6.39 41.10
N GLU A 165 3.44 -7.01 41.17
CA GLU A 165 2.17 -6.32 41.45
C GLU A 165 2.13 -5.66 42.83
N SER A 166 2.79 -6.25 43.84
CA SER A 166 2.90 -5.65 45.18
C SER A 166 3.80 -4.42 45.23
N VAL A 167 4.78 -4.31 44.32
CA VAL A 167 5.78 -3.23 44.33
C VAL A 167 5.67 -2.25 43.17
N LYS A 168 4.85 -2.53 42.14
CA LYS A 168 4.70 -1.66 40.97
C LYS A 168 4.28 -0.22 41.33
N GLY A 169 3.62 -0.05 42.48
CA GLY A 169 3.24 1.26 43.03
C GLY A 169 4.39 2.06 43.65
N LEU A 170 5.45 1.38 44.11
CA LEU A 170 6.59 1.96 44.82
C LEU A 170 7.64 2.57 43.90
N GLN A 171 7.58 2.29 42.59
CA GLN A 171 8.44 2.88 41.57
C GLN A 171 9.95 2.70 41.86
N LEU A 172 10.31 1.52 42.35
CA LEU A 172 11.71 1.20 42.64
C LEU A 172 12.50 1.11 41.35
N ASP A 173 13.64 1.79 41.27
CA ASP A 173 14.58 1.61 40.17
C ASP A 173 15.20 0.20 40.18
N LYS A 174 16.09 -0.11 39.24
CA LYS A 174 16.70 -1.46 39.16
C LYS A 174 17.42 -1.83 40.47
N ALA A 175 18.16 -0.89 41.07
CA ALA A 175 18.91 -1.12 42.30
C ALA A 175 17.96 -1.28 43.50
N GLY A 176 16.95 -0.43 43.62
CA GLY A 176 15.90 -0.53 44.64
C GLY A 176 15.10 -1.83 44.53
N MET A 177 14.84 -2.32 43.32
CA MET A 177 14.20 -3.61 43.10
C MET A 177 15.09 -4.78 43.54
N GLN A 178 16.40 -4.70 43.28
CA GLN A 178 17.36 -5.71 43.76
C GLN A 178 17.39 -5.75 45.29
N ALA A 179 17.50 -4.59 45.94
CA ALA A 179 17.46 -4.48 47.40
C ALA A 179 16.13 -4.99 47.99
N TYR A 180 15.00 -4.68 47.34
CA TYR A 180 13.68 -5.20 47.75
C TYR A 180 13.62 -6.73 47.67
N LEU A 181 14.11 -7.32 46.56
CA LEU A 181 14.15 -8.76 46.38
C LEU A 181 15.00 -9.44 47.46
N GLU A 182 16.17 -8.88 47.76
CA GLU A 182 17.04 -9.36 48.84
C GLU A 182 16.36 -9.29 50.22
N ASN A 183 15.63 -8.21 50.50
CA ASN A 183 14.86 -8.06 51.74
C ASN A 183 13.74 -9.10 51.92
N ILE A 184 13.19 -9.62 50.81
CA ILE A 184 12.21 -10.72 50.84
C ILE A 184 12.85 -12.10 50.63
N ASN A 185 14.18 -12.20 50.80
CA ASN A 185 14.97 -13.42 50.65
C ASN A 185 14.91 -14.05 49.24
N ILE A 186 14.71 -13.23 48.20
CA ILE A 186 14.77 -13.66 46.80
C ILE A 186 16.06 -13.12 46.18
N LYS A 187 16.92 -14.04 45.75
CA LYS A 187 18.15 -13.68 45.05
C LYS A 187 17.83 -12.97 43.73
N PRO A 188 18.37 -11.77 43.46
CA PRO A 188 18.14 -11.05 42.20
C PRO A 188 18.48 -11.86 40.94
N GLU A 189 19.49 -12.73 41.02
CA GLU A 189 19.96 -13.59 39.95
C GLU A 189 19.13 -14.86 39.71
N SER A 190 18.20 -15.17 40.64
CA SER A 190 17.26 -16.29 40.49
C SER A 190 16.30 -16.04 39.31
N ALA A 191 15.67 -17.11 38.82
CA ALA A 191 14.68 -16.99 37.74
C ALA A 191 13.52 -16.02 38.10
N ILE A 192 13.06 -16.07 39.36
CA ILE A 192 12.03 -15.16 39.89
C ILE A 192 12.56 -13.73 39.94
N GLY A 193 13.75 -13.53 40.54
CA GLY A 193 14.37 -12.21 40.68
C GLY A 193 14.60 -11.53 39.33
N LYS A 194 15.16 -12.24 38.35
CA LYS A 194 15.36 -11.75 36.97
C LYS A 194 14.04 -11.33 36.32
N GLN A 195 13.00 -12.14 36.48
CA GLN A 195 11.69 -11.85 35.89
C GLN A 195 11.03 -10.62 36.53
N VAL A 196 11.08 -10.48 37.86
CA VAL A 196 10.57 -9.30 38.57
C VAL A 196 11.32 -8.04 38.16
N ILE A 197 12.66 -8.09 38.09
CA ILE A 197 13.49 -6.95 37.66
C ILE A 197 13.17 -6.56 36.21
N ALA A 198 13.02 -7.54 35.31
CA ALA A 198 12.68 -7.29 33.91
C ALA A 198 11.29 -6.66 33.77
N ALA A 199 10.28 -7.22 34.46
CA ALA A 199 8.92 -6.67 34.47
C ALA A 199 8.89 -5.24 35.03
N ASN A 200 9.61 -4.98 36.12
CA ASN A 200 9.73 -3.66 36.71
C ASN A 200 10.42 -2.66 35.78
N THR A 201 11.52 -3.06 35.15
CA THR A 201 12.23 -2.23 34.16
C THR A 201 11.31 -1.88 32.98
N ALA A 202 10.57 -2.85 32.44
CA ALA A 202 9.63 -2.64 31.36
C ALA A 202 8.47 -1.70 31.77
N HIS A 203 7.96 -1.84 32.99
CA HIS A 203 6.92 -0.95 33.52
C HIS A 203 7.43 0.49 33.69
N HIS A 204 8.64 0.68 34.22
CA HIS A 204 9.29 1.99 34.29
C HIS A 204 9.47 2.63 32.92
N GLN A 205 9.98 1.88 31.93
CA GLN A 205 10.13 2.37 30.56
C GLN A 205 8.78 2.75 29.92
N SER A 206 7.75 1.93 30.13
CA SER A 206 6.40 2.21 29.61
C SER A 206 5.83 3.50 30.21
N ARG A 207 6.00 3.71 31.52
CA ARG A 207 5.58 4.95 32.19
C ARG A 207 6.36 6.16 31.69
N GLN A 208 7.69 6.09 31.62
CA GLN A 208 8.50 7.18 31.07
C GLN A 208 8.08 7.53 29.65
N LYS A 209 7.74 6.53 28.82
CA LYS A 209 7.20 6.75 27.48
C LYS A 209 5.84 7.45 27.50
N GLN A 210 4.94 7.08 28.41
CA GLN A 210 3.63 7.74 28.56
C GLN A 210 3.75 9.17 29.08
N GLU A 211 4.60 9.42 30.07
CA GLU A 211 4.88 10.76 30.59
C GLU A 211 5.52 11.64 29.53
N LEU A 212 6.50 11.11 28.79
CA LEU A 212 7.07 11.81 27.64
C LEU A 212 6.00 12.14 26.60
N LEU A 213 5.07 11.22 26.30
CA LEU A 213 3.99 11.47 25.35
C LEU A 213 3.03 12.57 25.84
N ARG A 214 2.67 12.57 27.13
CA ARG A 214 1.84 13.61 27.76
C ARG A 214 2.54 14.97 27.75
N ASN A 215 3.84 14.97 28.03
CA ASN A 215 4.64 16.19 28.11
C ASN A 215 5.22 16.62 26.77
N LYS A 216 5.05 15.82 25.71
CA LYS A 216 5.63 16.07 24.37
C LYS A 216 5.28 17.45 23.85
N THR A 217 3.98 17.77 23.79
CA THR A 217 3.49 19.04 23.28
C THR A 217 3.93 20.22 24.14
N MET A 218 3.98 20.02 25.46
CA MET A 218 4.51 21.05 26.38
C MET A 218 5.99 21.31 26.08
N LEU A 219 6.82 20.27 26.02
CA LEU A 219 8.26 20.40 25.72
C LEU A 219 8.51 21.06 24.36
N GLU A 220 7.76 20.66 23.33
CA GLU A 220 7.87 21.22 21.97
C GLU A 220 7.42 22.70 21.89
N SER A 221 6.58 23.17 22.83
CA SER A 221 6.05 24.54 22.87
C SER A 221 6.80 25.47 23.83
N LEU A 222 7.82 24.99 24.55
CA LEU A 222 8.60 25.83 25.44
C LEU A 222 9.35 26.94 24.65
N PRO A 223 9.44 28.18 25.18
CA PRO A 223 9.96 29.32 24.42
C PRO A 223 11.36 29.10 23.85
N ASN A 224 12.27 28.49 24.60
CA ASN A 224 13.64 28.19 24.15
C ASN A 224 13.68 27.11 23.05
N VAL A 225 12.75 26.13 23.09
CA VAL A 225 12.61 25.10 22.06
C VAL A 225 12.03 25.69 20.79
N VAL A 226 11.00 26.52 20.91
CA VAL A 226 10.41 27.24 19.76
C VAL A 226 11.43 28.17 19.13
N GLN A 227 12.20 28.92 19.92
CA GLN A 227 13.25 29.81 19.42
C GLN A 227 14.37 29.03 18.69
N ALA A 228 14.80 27.89 19.24
CA ALA A 228 15.74 27.00 18.56
C ALA A 228 15.13 26.37 17.30
N ALA A 229 13.83 26.05 17.31
CA ALA A 229 13.16 25.45 16.16
C ALA A 229 13.00 26.44 15.01
N MET A 230 12.82 27.73 15.32
CA MET A 230 12.77 28.81 14.33
C MET A 230 14.11 29.01 13.59
N SER A 231 15.26 28.67 14.20
CA SER A 231 16.55 28.72 13.49
C SER A 231 16.75 27.54 12.54
N GLY A 232 15.95 26.46 12.67
CA GLY A 232 16.11 25.22 11.92
C GLY A 232 17.30 24.36 12.36
N ASP A 233 18.04 24.75 13.42
CA ASP A 233 19.15 23.97 13.94
C ASP A 233 18.65 22.84 14.85
N GLN A 234 18.59 21.63 14.28
CA GLN A 234 18.17 20.43 14.99
C GLN A 234 19.01 20.16 16.25
N LYS A 235 20.32 20.48 16.27
CA LYS A 235 21.17 20.26 17.44
C LYS A 235 20.79 21.21 18.57
N ALA A 236 20.53 22.48 18.25
CA ALA A 236 20.06 23.46 19.23
C ALA A 236 18.70 23.04 19.82
N VAL A 237 17.77 22.56 18.98
CA VAL A 237 16.46 22.08 19.43
C VAL A 237 16.58 20.86 20.33
N VAL A 238 17.39 19.87 19.96
CA VAL A 238 17.66 18.68 20.79
C VAL A 238 18.28 19.08 22.13
N THR A 239 19.19 20.05 22.14
CA THR A 239 19.82 20.54 23.38
C THR A 239 18.80 21.22 24.30
N ALA A 240 17.93 22.06 23.75
CA ALA A 240 16.85 22.71 24.49
C ALA A 240 15.84 21.69 25.03
N LEU A 241 15.42 20.72 24.20
CA LEU A 241 14.53 19.63 24.60
C LEU A 241 15.13 18.76 25.71
N LYS A 242 16.43 18.43 25.62
CA LYS A 242 17.13 17.64 26.64
C LYS A 242 17.21 18.38 27.97
N THR A 243 17.53 19.67 27.93
CA THR A 243 17.60 20.54 29.11
C THR A 243 16.24 20.68 29.78
N ASN A 244 15.17 20.85 29.00
CA ASN A 244 13.82 20.92 29.56
C ASN A 244 13.33 19.56 30.05
N ALA A 245 13.62 18.48 29.33
CA ALA A 245 13.25 17.13 29.75
C ALA A 245 13.85 16.77 31.12
N SER A 246 15.10 17.15 31.39
CA SER A 246 15.72 16.91 32.71
C SER A 246 15.04 17.69 33.84
N VAL A 247 14.55 18.92 33.59
CA VAL A 247 13.77 19.69 34.58
C VAL A 247 12.49 18.96 34.98
N TYR A 248 11.88 18.20 34.08
CA TYR A 248 10.68 17.40 34.34
C TYR A 248 10.98 15.95 34.73
N ASN A 249 12.24 15.61 35.07
CA ASN A 249 12.69 14.24 35.35
C ASN A 249 12.39 13.23 34.23
N LEU A 250 12.29 13.71 32.99
CA LEU A 250 12.12 12.88 31.81
C LEU A 250 13.50 12.49 31.27
N SER A 251 13.64 11.22 30.90
CA SER A 251 14.87 10.68 30.29
C SER A 251 14.60 10.16 28.87
N PRO A 252 14.26 11.04 27.91
CA PRO A 252 14.02 10.63 26.54
C PRO A 252 15.30 10.09 25.88
N THR A 253 15.14 9.13 24.98
CA THR A 253 16.25 8.64 24.15
C THR A 253 16.65 9.68 23.10
N ASP A 254 17.87 9.58 22.56
CA ASP A 254 18.32 10.46 21.49
C ASP A 254 17.42 10.38 20.24
N GLU A 255 16.89 9.20 19.93
CA GLU A 255 15.91 9.02 18.85
C GLU A 255 14.60 9.78 19.12
N GLN A 256 14.09 9.71 20.36
CA GLN A 256 12.88 10.44 20.76
C GLN A 256 13.10 11.97 20.69
N LEU A 257 14.25 12.45 21.17
CA LEU A 257 14.62 13.86 21.10
C LEU A 257 14.73 14.34 19.66
N ASN A 258 15.35 13.56 18.77
CA ASN A 258 15.46 13.89 17.35
C ASN A 258 14.10 13.95 16.66
N ASN A 259 13.19 13.02 16.97
CA ASN A 259 11.83 13.02 16.43
C ASN A 259 11.03 14.23 16.92
N MET A 260 11.15 14.60 18.20
CA MET A 260 10.54 15.81 18.74
C MET A 260 11.12 17.08 18.12
N ALA A 261 12.44 17.13 17.92
CA ALA A 261 13.11 18.25 17.28
C ALA A 261 12.63 18.45 15.83
N ALA A 262 12.50 17.37 15.07
CA ALA A 262 11.96 17.43 13.71
C ALA A 262 10.52 17.96 13.68
N ASN A 263 9.66 17.53 14.62
CA ASN A 263 8.29 18.04 14.72
C ASN A 263 8.28 19.52 15.10
N ALA A 264 9.04 19.93 16.11
CA ALA A 264 9.11 21.32 16.54
C ALA A 264 9.58 22.24 15.39
N ILE A 265 10.59 21.81 14.62
CA ILE A 265 11.06 22.54 13.43
C ILE A 265 9.96 22.60 12.35
N ALA A 266 9.25 21.50 12.10
CA ALA A 266 8.15 21.50 11.14
C ALA A 266 7.01 22.44 11.54
N THR A 267 6.61 22.43 12.82
CA THR A 267 5.60 23.34 13.37
C THR A 267 6.07 24.79 13.32
N ALA A 268 7.31 25.07 13.68
CA ALA A 268 7.89 26.41 13.58
C ALA A 268 7.88 26.90 12.13
N LYS A 269 8.31 26.07 11.16
CA LYS A 269 8.24 26.39 9.73
C LYS A 269 6.83 26.67 9.26
N GLN A 270 5.84 25.90 9.70
CA GLN A 270 4.44 26.13 9.36
C GLN A 270 3.95 27.47 9.93
N GLN A 271 4.26 27.77 11.19
CA GLN A 271 3.91 29.05 11.82
C GLN A 271 4.59 30.24 11.14
N THR A 272 5.88 30.13 10.81
CA THR A 272 6.61 31.14 10.03
C THR A 272 5.97 31.32 8.65
N GLY A 273 5.60 30.25 7.96
CA GLY A 273 4.89 30.31 6.69
C GLY A 273 3.53 31.01 6.78
N THR A 274 2.74 30.73 7.83
CA THR A 274 1.47 31.43 8.07
C THR A 274 1.67 32.91 8.38
N ARG A 275 2.65 33.25 9.23
CA ARG A 275 3.01 34.65 9.53
C ARG A 275 3.50 35.40 8.29
N GLN A 276 4.31 34.75 7.45
CA GLN A 276 4.76 35.31 6.18
C GLN A 276 3.59 35.56 5.22
N ALA A 277 2.65 34.62 5.09
CA ALA A 277 1.47 34.79 4.27
C ALA A 277 0.57 35.93 4.77
N GLU A 278 0.39 36.04 6.09
CA GLU A 278 -0.36 37.15 6.70
C GLU A 278 0.36 38.49 6.51
N ALA A 279 1.69 38.52 6.67
CA ALA A 279 2.50 39.70 6.40
C ALA A 279 2.37 40.17 4.95
N LEU A 280 2.47 39.24 3.99
CA LEU A 280 2.26 39.53 2.57
C LEU A 280 0.85 40.05 2.29
N ARG A 281 -0.18 39.50 2.96
CA ARG A 281 -1.55 40.00 2.85
C ARG A 281 -1.67 41.44 3.37
N LEU A 282 -1.06 41.76 4.51
CA LEU A 282 -1.04 43.12 5.07
C LEU A 282 -0.24 44.09 4.19
N LEU A 283 0.81 43.60 3.53
CA LEU A 283 1.63 44.38 2.61
C LEU A 283 1.00 44.57 1.22
N GLN A 284 -0.07 43.85 0.85
CA GLN A 284 -0.68 43.95 -0.49
C GLN A 284 -0.94 45.39 -0.97
N PRO A 285 -1.52 46.29 -0.16
CA PRO A 285 -1.74 47.67 -0.59
C PRO A 285 -0.43 48.38 -0.94
N THR A 286 0.59 48.23 -0.09
CA THR A 286 1.93 48.78 -0.29
C THR A 286 2.61 48.20 -1.53
N VAL A 287 2.53 46.88 -1.72
CA VAL A 287 3.06 46.17 -2.89
C VAL A 287 2.42 46.69 -4.17
N LYS A 288 1.11 46.93 -4.18
CA LYS A 288 0.39 47.51 -5.32
C LYS A 288 0.83 48.93 -5.65
N THR A 289 1.06 49.77 -4.64
CA THR A 289 1.60 51.12 -4.83
C THR A 289 3.03 51.07 -5.40
N ILE A 290 3.89 50.24 -4.83
CA ILE A 290 5.27 50.03 -5.30
C ILE A 290 5.29 49.50 -6.72
N GLN A 291 4.42 48.55 -7.07
CA GLN A 291 4.28 48.00 -8.41
C GLN A 291 3.98 49.11 -9.44
N GLN A 292 3.02 50.00 -9.13
CA GLN A 292 2.70 51.14 -10.01
C GLN A 292 3.90 52.09 -10.15
N GLN A 293 4.58 52.37 -9.04
CA GLN A 293 5.74 53.27 -9.03
C GLN A 293 6.93 52.69 -9.80
N LEU A 294 7.17 51.37 -9.73
CA LEU A 294 8.19 50.66 -10.49
C LEU A 294 7.85 50.63 -11.99
N ALA A 295 6.59 50.34 -12.36
CA ALA A 295 6.16 50.33 -13.75
C ALA A 295 6.27 51.72 -14.42
N LEU A 296 6.12 52.79 -13.64
CA LEU A 296 6.32 54.17 -14.08
C LEU A 296 7.79 54.64 -13.99
N GLY A 297 8.69 53.83 -13.43
CA GLY A 297 10.09 54.20 -13.20
C GLY A 297 10.29 55.32 -12.17
N THR A 298 9.29 55.57 -11.31
CA THR A 298 9.31 56.67 -10.31
C THR A 298 10.08 56.32 -9.04
N ILE A 299 10.38 55.04 -8.81
CA ILE A 299 11.24 54.55 -7.73
C ILE A 299 12.17 53.45 -8.24
N THR A 300 13.29 53.26 -7.55
CA THR A 300 14.22 52.15 -7.78
C THR A 300 13.84 50.91 -6.95
N VAL A 301 14.39 49.74 -7.32
CA VAL A 301 14.22 48.48 -6.58
C VAL A 301 14.70 48.60 -5.12
N ASN A 302 15.79 49.33 -4.89
CA ASN A 302 16.34 49.53 -3.54
C ASN A 302 15.42 50.40 -2.67
N GLU A 303 14.80 51.43 -3.25
CA GLU A 303 13.81 52.27 -2.56
C GLU A 303 12.52 51.50 -2.26
N ALA A 304 12.07 50.67 -3.20
CA ALA A 304 10.96 49.75 -2.99
C ALA A 304 11.23 48.77 -1.83
N GLU A 305 12.41 48.14 -1.80
CA GLU A 305 12.80 47.24 -0.71
C GLU A 305 12.84 47.96 0.64
N ALA A 306 13.37 49.19 0.68
CA ALA A 306 13.40 50.01 1.90
C ALA A 306 12.01 50.35 2.42
N GLN A 307 11.08 50.74 1.53
CA GLN A 307 9.68 51.04 1.90
C GLN A 307 8.96 49.79 2.45
N ILE A 308 9.15 48.62 1.84
CA ILE A 308 8.59 47.36 2.34
C ILE A 308 9.17 47.02 3.72
N LYS A 309 10.50 47.11 3.89
CA LYS A 309 11.16 46.85 5.18
C LYS A 309 10.65 47.78 6.28
N GLN A 310 10.40 49.05 5.96
CA GLN A 310 9.90 50.04 6.91
C GLN A 310 8.50 49.68 7.45
N GLN A 311 7.61 49.17 6.59
CA GLN A 311 6.26 48.71 6.97
C GLN A 311 6.27 47.45 7.86
N LEU A 312 7.37 46.68 7.82
CA LEU A 312 7.54 45.48 8.63
C LEU A 312 8.20 45.74 9.99
N VAL A 313 8.73 46.95 10.24
CA VAL A 313 9.36 47.31 11.52
C VAL A 313 8.33 47.25 12.66
N GLY A 314 8.71 46.61 13.77
CA GLY A 314 7.86 46.51 14.97
C GLY A 314 7.00 45.25 15.05
N ASN A 315 6.62 44.67 13.91
CA ASN A 315 5.72 43.50 13.86
C ASN A 315 6.45 42.16 13.60
N TYR A 316 7.68 42.20 13.06
CA TYR A 316 8.43 41.00 12.67
C TYR A 316 9.92 41.05 13.08
N PRO A 317 10.52 39.92 13.48
CA PRO A 317 11.97 39.80 13.72
C PRO A 317 12.80 40.18 12.49
N GLN A 318 14.03 40.68 12.68
CA GLN A 318 14.90 41.13 11.57
C GLN A 318 15.09 40.07 10.47
N SER A 319 15.34 38.82 10.84
CA SER A 319 15.51 37.72 9.89
C SER A 319 14.24 37.41 9.08
N GLU A 320 13.06 37.55 9.67
CA GLU A 320 11.78 37.37 8.96
C GLU A 320 11.48 38.58 8.05
N ARG A 321 11.81 39.79 8.50
CA ARG A 321 11.62 41.03 7.72
C ARG A 321 12.34 40.98 6.38
N GLU A 322 13.58 40.51 6.35
CA GLU A 322 14.36 40.41 5.11
C GLU A 322 13.73 39.44 4.11
N ASN A 323 13.26 38.28 4.58
CA ASN A 323 12.64 37.28 3.72
C ASN A 323 11.28 37.74 3.20
N ILE A 324 10.44 38.33 4.07
CA ILE A 324 9.13 38.88 3.67
C ILE A 324 9.33 40.03 2.69
N ALA A 325 10.30 40.91 2.92
CA ALA A 325 10.60 42.02 2.03
C ALA A 325 11.03 41.55 0.64
N LYS A 326 11.90 40.54 0.55
CA LYS A 326 12.29 39.94 -0.74
C LYS A 326 11.11 39.32 -1.49
N LEU A 327 10.25 38.58 -0.79
CA LEU A 327 9.06 37.97 -1.41
C LEU A 327 8.08 39.02 -1.92
N ALA A 328 7.81 40.06 -1.12
CA ALA A 328 6.92 41.17 -1.50
C ALA A 328 7.49 41.99 -2.67
N LEU A 329 8.81 42.21 -2.69
CA LEU A 329 9.50 42.89 -3.77
C LEU A 329 9.44 42.09 -5.08
N GLN A 330 9.68 40.78 -5.01
CA GLN A 330 9.54 39.89 -6.16
C GLN A 330 8.12 39.94 -6.73
N GLN A 331 7.09 39.89 -5.87
CA GLN A 331 5.69 40.04 -6.31
C GLN A 331 5.44 41.38 -7.01
N ALA A 332 6.01 42.48 -6.50
CA ALA A 332 5.88 43.79 -7.14
C ALA A 332 6.56 43.83 -8.52
N GLN A 333 7.74 43.21 -8.64
CA GLN A 333 8.51 43.14 -9.88
C GLN A 333 7.78 42.30 -10.95
N ASP A 334 7.39 41.07 -10.61
CA ASP A 334 6.69 40.15 -11.53
C ASP A 334 5.41 40.79 -12.08
N GLN A 335 4.63 41.44 -11.21
CA GLN A 335 3.39 42.10 -11.64
C GLN A 335 3.64 43.40 -12.43
N SER A 336 4.74 44.11 -12.17
CA SER A 336 5.13 45.27 -12.97
C SER A 336 5.50 44.86 -14.40
N GLU A 337 6.21 43.74 -14.58
CA GLU A 337 6.54 43.19 -15.90
C GLU A 337 5.28 42.79 -16.67
N ILE A 338 4.35 42.08 -16.03
CA ILE A 338 3.06 41.75 -16.63
C ILE A 338 2.30 43.01 -17.06
N THR A 339 2.31 44.06 -16.23
CA THR A 339 1.62 45.32 -16.53
C THR A 339 2.24 46.02 -17.74
N MET A 340 3.57 46.06 -17.82
CA MET A 340 4.31 46.61 -18.96
C MET A 340 4.03 45.79 -20.23
N GLU A 341 4.07 44.46 -20.16
CA GLU A 341 3.79 43.58 -21.30
C GLU A 341 2.35 43.72 -21.78
N THR A 342 1.37 43.79 -20.87
CA THR A 342 -0.04 43.97 -21.22
C THR A 342 -0.27 45.30 -21.93
N THR A 343 0.34 46.38 -21.41
CA THR A 343 0.28 47.71 -22.02
C THR A 343 0.94 47.72 -23.40
N PHE A 344 2.05 47.00 -23.56
CA PHE A 344 2.73 46.84 -24.84
C PHE A 344 1.86 46.08 -25.85
N ARG A 345 1.28 44.94 -25.46
CA ARG A 345 0.38 44.16 -26.33
C ARG A 345 -0.87 44.93 -26.74
N GLN A 346 -1.44 45.72 -25.83
CA GLN A 346 -2.58 46.57 -26.16
C GLN A 346 -2.22 47.61 -27.24
N LYS A 347 -1.09 48.31 -27.08
CA LYS A 347 -0.60 49.25 -28.10
C LYS A 347 -0.27 48.56 -29.42
N GLN A 348 0.25 47.34 -29.37
CA GLN A 348 0.50 46.54 -30.57
C GLN A 348 -0.79 46.15 -31.28
N ALA A 349 -1.84 45.76 -30.53
CA ALA A 349 -3.15 45.45 -31.10
C ALA A 349 -3.80 46.67 -31.76
N GLU A 350 -3.73 47.84 -31.11
CA GLU A 350 -4.21 49.12 -31.69
C GLU A 350 -3.47 49.46 -32.99
N ALA A 351 -2.15 49.23 -33.04
CA ALA A 351 -1.36 49.44 -34.25
C ALA A 351 -1.71 48.44 -35.38
N ILE A 352 -2.00 47.18 -35.02
CA ILE A 352 -2.44 46.16 -35.99
C ILE A 352 -3.81 46.53 -36.56
N GLU A 353 -4.77 46.94 -35.73
CA GLU A 353 -6.10 47.36 -36.17
C GLU A 353 -6.04 48.52 -37.17
N GLN A 354 -5.17 49.50 -36.91
CA GLN A 354 -4.93 50.62 -37.83
C GLN A 354 -4.30 50.15 -39.16
N ALA A 355 -3.37 49.21 -39.13
CA ALA A 355 -2.74 48.64 -40.33
C ALA A 355 -3.72 47.78 -41.15
N GLU A 356 -4.63 47.05 -40.49
CA GLU A 356 -5.68 46.25 -41.13
C GLU A 356 -6.72 47.14 -41.84
N ALA A 357 -7.08 48.28 -41.24
CA ALA A 357 -7.97 49.26 -41.88
C ALA A 357 -7.37 49.81 -43.18
N GLN A 358 -6.08 50.17 -43.17
CA GLN A 358 -5.37 50.68 -44.36
C GLN A 358 -5.20 49.61 -45.46
N THR A 359 -4.95 48.35 -45.08
CA THR A 359 -4.82 47.25 -46.05
C THR A 359 -6.16 46.84 -46.66
N LYS A 360 -7.28 47.03 -45.96
CA LYS A 360 -8.63 46.80 -46.52
C LYS A 360 -8.93 47.75 -47.67
N GLU A 361 -8.65 49.05 -47.51
CA GLU A 361 -8.84 50.05 -48.57
C GLU A 361 -8.00 49.74 -49.83
N ALA A 362 -6.74 49.32 -49.65
CA ALA A 362 -5.87 48.91 -50.75
C ALA A 362 -6.34 47.62 -51.47
N ARG A 363 -6.91 46.67 -50.72
CA ARG A 363 -7.49 45.45 -51.29
C ARG A 363 -8.74 45.76 -52.13
N ASP A 364 -9.65 46.59 -51.63
CA ASP A 364 -10.88 46.94 -52.33
C ASP A 364 -10.58 47.63 -53.68
N TYR A 365 -9.60 48.53 -53.72
CA TYR A 365 -9.11 49.16 -54.97
C TYR A 365 -8.51 48.14 -55.96
N THR A 366 -7.72 47.19 -55.47
CA THR A 366 -7.08 46.17 -56.30
C THR A 366 -8.10 45.18 -56.87
N THR A 367 -9.09 44.77 -56.06
CA THR A 367 -10.17 43.88 -56.47
C THR A 367 -11.03 44.50 -57.58
N GLN A 368 -11.28 45.81 -57.51
CA GLN A 368 -12.02 46.53 -58.55
C GLN A 368 -11.25 46.55 -59.89
N LYS A 369 -9.96 46.88 -59.88
CA LYS A 369 -9.09 46.88 -61.08
C LYS A 369 -8.95 45.49 -61.72
N VAL A 370 -8.84 44.44 -60.89
CA VAL A 370 -8.77 43.04 -61.39
C VAL A 370 -10.10 42.61 -62.00
N ALA A 371 -11.24 42.99 -61.39
CA ALA A 371 -12.56 42.69 -61.93
C ALA A 371 -12.83 43.37 -63.28
N GLU A 372 -12.40 44.62 -63.47
CA GLU A 372 -12.47 45.33 -64.76
C GLU A 372 -11.69 44.61 -65.86
N LYS A 373 -10.45 44.21 -65.57
CA LYS A 373 -9.61 43.46 -66.52
C LYS A 373 -10.24 42.11 -66.88
N GLN A 374 -10.72 41.36 -65.89
CA GLN A 374 -11.33 40.04 -66.10
C GLN A 374 -12.70 40.12 -66.77
N GLY A 375 -13.50 41.16 -66.51
CA GLY A 375 -14.76 41.37 -67.22
C GLY A 375 -14.53 41.68 -68.70
N THR A 376 -13.43 42.36 -69.03
CA THR A 376 -13.00 42.56 -70.42
C THR A 376 -12.62 41.23 -71.10
N GLU A 377 -12.00 40.29 -70.37
CA GLU A 377 -11.70 38.94 -70.89
C GLU A 377 -12.97 38.12 -71.14
N VAL A 378 -14.01 38.26 -70.33
CA VAL A 378 -15.32 37.62 -70.57
C VAL A 378 -15.99 38.19 -71.83
N ALA A 379 -15.84 39.48 -72.11
CA ALA A 379 -16.40 40.08 -73.32
C ALA A 379 -15.81 39.52 -74.63
N LEU A 380 -14.61 38.92 -74.57
CA LEU A 380 -13.94 38.30 -75.73
C LEU A 380 -14.58 36.97 -76.20
N ILE A 381 -15.58 36.45 -75.48
CA ILE A 381 -16.35 35.26 -75.91
C ILE A 381 -17.19 35.55 -77.16
N ILE A 382 -17.54 36.82 -77.39
CA ILE A 382 -18.27 37.26 -78.58
C ILE A 382 -17.29 37.27 -79.75
N GLN A 383 -17.41 36.30 -80.66
CA GLN A 383 -16.56 36.24 -81.85
C GLN A 383 -17.15 37.09 -82.99
N PRO A 384 -16.32 37.62 -83.92
CA PRO A 384 -16.82 38.23 -85.16
C PRO A 384 -17.79 37.28 -85.88
N GLY A 385 -18.94 37.80 -86.33
CA GLY A 385 -20.02 37.02 -86.95
C GLY A 385 -21.08 36.44 -85.99
N ASP A 386 -20.89 36.54 -84.67
CA ASP A 386 -21.86 36.04 -83.67
C ASP A 386 -23.16 36.88 -83.59
N ASP A 387 -23.15 38.12 -84.10
CA ASP A 387 -24.29 39.03 -84.17
C ASP A 387 -25.08 38.92 -85.49
N GLY A 388 -24.65 38.04 -86.40
CA GLY A 388 -25.32 37.78 -87.67
C GLY A 388 -25.18 38.90 -88.70
N LEU A 389 -24.23 39.82 -88.52
CA LEU A 389 -23.91 40.92 -89.44
C LEU A 389 -22.42 40.85 -89.84
N ASP A 390 -22.08 41.35 -91.04
CA ASP A 390 -20.70 41.35 -91.57
C ASP A 390 -19.73 42.10 -90.65
N ASP A 391 -18.50 41.59 -90.58
CA ASP A 391 -17.45 41.94 -89.63
C ASP A 391 -17.17 43.46 -89.53
N ALA A 392 -17.69 44.09 -88.47
CA ALA A 392 -17.35 45.47 -88.15
C ALA A 392 -15.91 45.59 -87.63
N ALA A 393 -15.21 46.65 -88.04
CA ALA A 393 -13.86 46.93 -87.56
C ALA A 393 -13.85 47.10 -86.02
N PRO A 394 -12.82 46.61 -85.30
CA PRO A 394 -12.72 46.73 -83.85
C PRO A 394 -12.79 48.18 -83.32
N THR A 395 -12.49 49.16 -84.17
CA THR A 395 -12.49 50.59 -83.85
C THR A 395 -13.85 51.27 -84.06
N ASP A 396 -14.84 50.59 -84.62
CA ASP A 396 -16.19 51.14 -84.76
C ASP A 396 -16.99 50.87 -83.49
N GLU A 397 -16.87 51.77 -82.50
CA GLU A 397 -17.57 51.67 -81.21
C GLU A 397 -19.10 51.68 -81.35
N LYS A 398 -19.64 52.11 -82.50
CA LYS A 398 -21.09 52.14 -82.77
C LYS A 398 -21.59 50.85 -83.42
N ALA A 399 -20.69 49.95 -83.79
CA ALA A 399 -21.07 48.66 -84.33
C ALA A 399 -21.83 47.82 -83.27
N PRO A 400 -22.94 47.15 -83.64
CA PRO A 400 -23.73 46.35 -82.72
C PRO A 400 -22.92 45.33 -81.90
N ILE A 401 -21.92 44.69 -82.53
CA ILE A 401 -21.02 43.74 -81.87
C ILE A 401 -20.17 44.39 -80.76
N ASN A 402 -19.67 45.61 -80.97
CA ASN A 402 -18.81 46.31 -80.02
C ASN A 402 -19.62 46.88 -78.84
N ILE A 403 -20.86 47.32 -79.10
CA ILE A 403 -21.82 47.70 -78.04
C ILE A 403 -22.17 46.47 -77.19
N ALA A 404 -22.42 45.32 -77.80
CA ALA A 404 -22.68 44.07 -77.09
C ALA A 404 -21.49 43.62 -76.23
N ARG A 405 -20.26 43.70 -76.77
CA ARG A 405 -19.01 43.41 -76.02
C ARG A 405 -18.83 44.32 -74.82
N SER A 406 -19.00 45.64 -74.99
CA SER A 406 -18.87 46.62 -73.91
C SER A 406 -19.90 46.38 -72.80
N THR A 407 -21.17 46.18 -73.19
CA THR A 407 -22.27 45.93 -72.25
C THR A 407 -22.04 44.64 -71.46
N LEU A 408 -21.64 43.55 -72.13
CA LEU A 408 -21.34 42.29 -71.47
C LEU A 408 -20.08 42.36 -70.60
N GLY A 409 -19.06 43.11 -71.00
CA GLY A 409 -17.87 43.35 -70.18
C GLY A 409 -18.17 44.09 -68.89
N ALA A 410 -19.04 45.11 -68.95
CA ALA A 410 -19.50 45.84 -67.77
C ALA A 410 -20.34 44.96 -66.83
N ILE A 411 -21.27 44.17 -67.38
CA ILE A 411 -22.06 43.20 -66.62
C ILE A 411 -21.15 42.15 -65.97
N ALA A 412 -20.20 41.58 -66.72
CA ALA A 412 -19.27 40.59 -66.21
C ALA A 412 -18.40 41.16 -65.08
N SER A 413 -17.87 42.38 -65.23
CA SER A 413 -17.09 43.07 -64.18
C SER A 413 -17.93 43.24 -62.90
N SER A 414 -19.19 43.64 -63.03
CA SER A 414 -20.10 43.74 -61.88
C SER A 414 -20.41 42.39 -61.22
N LEU A 415 -20.49 41.30 -61.98
CA LEU A 415 -20.74 39.97 -61.42
C LEU A 415 -19.48 39.38 -60.77
N ILE A 416 -18.29 39.70 -61.30
CA ILE A 416 -17.01 39.29 -60.71
C ILE A 416 -16.80 39.94 -59.36
N THR A 417 -17.06 41.25 -59.22
CA THR A 417 -17.00 41.93 -57.92
C THR A 417 -17.97 41.32 -56.90
N GLN A 418 -19.09 40.76 -57.36
CA GLN A 418 -20.08 40.08 -56.52
C GLN A 418 -19.73 38.61 -56.21
N GLY A 419 -18.64 38.09 -56.79
CA GLY A 419 -18.05 36.80 -56.44
C GLY A 419 -18.26 35.67 -57.46
N MET A 420 -18.75 35.97 -58.66
CA MET A 420 -18.75 35.02 -59.77
C MET A 420 -17.37 34.95 -60.43
N THR A 421 -16.92 33.77 -60.86
CA THR A 421 -15.66 33.69 -61.63
C THR A 421 -15.90 34.01 -63.10
N PRO A 422 -14.89 34.53 -63.84
CA PRO A 422 -14.98 34.72 -65.29
C PRO A 422 -15.44 33.45 -66.02
N GLN A 423 -14.95 32.28 -65.59
CA GLN A 423 -15.30 30.98 -66.17
C GLN A 423 -16.77 30.61 -65.94
N ASP A 424 -17.31 30.90 -64.75
CA ASP A 424 -18.72 30.62 -64.43
C ASP A 424 -19.65 31.53 -65.24
N ILE A 425 -19.28 32.81 -65.39
CA ILE A 425 -20.00 33.77 -66.23
C ILE A 425 -19.98 33.32 -67.69
N THR A 426 -18.81 32.91 -68.20
CA THR A 426 -18.66 32.36 -69.56
C THR A 426 -19.58 31.17 -69.80
N LYS A 427 -19.59 30.20 -68.89
CA LYS A 427 -20.47 29.01 -68.97
C LYS A 427 -21.95 29.39 -68.95
N ALA A 428 -22.34 30.32 -68.10
CA ALA A 428 -23.70 30.83 -68.01
C ALA A 428 -24.14 31.52 -69.32
N ILE A 429 -23.28 32.38 -69.90
CA ILE A 429 -23.54 33.04 -71.18
C ILE A 429 -23.68 32.02 -72.32
N GLN A 430 -22.77 31.03 -72.40
CA GLN A 430 -22.85 29.97 -73.40
C GLN A 430 -24.13 29.15 -73.29
N PHE A 431 -24.55 28.82 -72.06
CA PHE A 431 -25.80 28.13 -71.80
C PHE A 431 -27.02 28.95 -72.25
N ILE A 432 -27.03 30.26 -71.99
CA ILE A 432 -28.11 31.16 -72.44
C ILE A 432 -28.22 31.12 -73.97
N ARG A 433 -27.09 31.22 -74.68
CA ARG A 433 -27.07 31.15 -76.14
C ARG A 433 -27.61 29.84 -76.68
N GLN A 434 -27.11 28.72 -76.15
CA GLN A 434 -27.50 27.40 -76.62
C GLN A 434 -28.99 27.13 -76.40
N LYS A 435 -29.53 27.57 -75.26
CA LYS A 435 -30.90 27.24 -74.84
C LYS A 435 -31.95 28.21 -75.39
N PHE A 436 -31.65 29.51 -75.46
CA PHE A 436 -32.64 30.55 -75.75
C PHE A 436 -32.37 31.31 -77.06
N ARG A 437 -31.22 31.08 -77.72
CA ARG A 437 -30.79 31.79 -78.93
C ARG A 437 -30.84 33.33 -78.79
N THR A 438 -30.67 33.84 -77.57
CA THR A 438 -30.74 35.26 -77.26
C THR A 438 -29.53 35.99 -77.87
N PRO A 439 -29.73 37.11 -78.58
CA PRO A 439 -28.62 37.96 -79.01
C PRO A 439 -27.82 38.47 -77.81
N PHE A 440 -26.49 38.52 -77.93
CA PHE A 440 -25.59 38.93 -76.85
C PHE A 440 -25.93 40.31 -76.25
N ALA A 441 -26.36 41.26 -77.09
CA ALA A 441 -26.74 42.61 -76.67
C ALA A 441 -27.90 42.64 -75.66
N ASN A 442 -28.72 41.58 -75.61
CA ASN A 442 -29.90 41.51 -74.75
C ASN A 442 -29.67 40.67 -73.49
N ILE A 443 -28.48 40.10 -73.29
CA ILE A 443 -28.17 39.30 -72.11
C ILE A 443 -27.92 40.24 -70.93
N THR A 444 -28.76 40.15 -69.90
CA THR A 444 -28.64 40.95 -68.68
C THR A 444 -27.87 40.22 -67.57
N ALA A 445 -27.46 40.95 -66.53
CA ALA A 445 -26.84 40.37 -65.33
C ALA A 445 -27.76 39.32 -64.65
N GLN A 446 -29.08 39.54 -64.71
CA GLN A 446 -30.06 38.64 -64.12
C GLN A 446 -30.19 37.34 -64.92
N ASP A 447 -30.11 37.41 -66.25
CA ASP A 447 -30.10 36.22 -67.11
C ASP A 447 -28.87 35.35 -66.82
N ILE A 448 -27.69 35.98 -66.68
CA ILE A 448 -26.44 35.28 -66.35
C ILE A 448 -26.54 34.61 -64.97
N ARG A 449 -27.07 35.29 -63.94
CA ARG A 449 -27.26 34.68 -62.62
C ARG A 449 -28.27 33.53 -62.67
N GLY A 450 -29.37 33.69 -63.40
CA GLY A 450 -30.39 32.64 -63.56
C GLY A 450 -29.82 31.40 -64.27
N ALA A 451 -29.02 31.59 -65.32
CA ALA A 451 -28.32 30.51 -65.99
C ALA A 451 -27.25 29.85 -65.11
N ALA A 452 -26.47 30.64 -64.37
CA ALA A 452 -25.50 30.13 -63.42
C ALA A 452 -26.17 29.27 -62.33
N GLN A 453 -27.31 29.70 -61.79
CA GLN A 453 -28.11 28.89 -60.85
C GLN A 453 -28.59 27.57 -61.47
N GLN A 454 -29.07 27.59 -62.72
CA GLN A 454 -29.47 26.36 -63.42
C GLN A 454 -28.29 25.39 -63.65
N LEU A 455 -27.07 25.93 -63.75
CA LEU A 455 -25.83 25.15 -63.88
C LEU A 455 -25.19 24.79 -62.53
N ASN A 456 -25.84 25.08 -61.39
CA ASN A 456 -25.27 24.96 -60.04
C ASN A 456 -23.91 25.68 -59.86
N LEU A 457 -23.74 26.81 -60.55
CA LEU A 457 -22.56 27.66 -60.44
C LEU A 457 -22.76 28.70 -59.33
N PRO A 458 -21.70 29.07 -58.58
CA PRO A 458 -21.80 30.04 -57.50
C PRO A 458 -22.08 31.44 -58.05
N THR A 459 -23.15 32.06 -57.55
CA THR A 459 -23.61 33.39 -58.00
C THR A 459 -23.24 34.53 -57.05
N SER A 460 -22.57 34.23 -55.94
CA SER A 460 -22.10 35.23 -54.97
C SER A 460 -20.85 34.75 -54.23
N TRP A 461 -20.15 35.68 -53.58
CA TRP A 461 -19.03 35.38 -52.67
C TRP A 461 -19.40 34.37 -51.59
N ASN A 462 -20.57 34.52 -50.97
CA ASN A 462 -21.03 33.59 -49.94
C ASN A 462 -21.28 32.19 -50.51
N ALA A 463 -21.94 32.09 -51.68
CA ALA A 463 -22.15 30.81 -52.35
C ALA A 463 -20.83 30.14 -52.73
N ARG A 464 -19.83 30.91 -53.17
CA ARG A 464 -18.49 30.41 -53.49
C ARG A 464 -17.74 29.95 -52.26
N GLN A 465 -17.80 30.70 -51.15
CA GLN A 465 -17.18 30.29 -49.88
C GLN A 465 -17.82 29.01 -49.36
N THR A 466 -19.15 28.88 -49.43
CA THR A 466 -19.85 27.66 -49.08
C THR A 466 -19.41 26.49 -49.96
N GLN A 467 -19.28 26.69 -51.28
CA GLN A 467 -18.80 25.64 -52.20
C GLN A 467 -17.35 25.24 -51.92
N LEU A 468 -16.46 26.21 -51.65
CA LEU A 468 -15.06 25.94 -51.26
C LEU A 468 -14.98 25.25 -49.90
N GLN A 469 -15.87 25.59 -48.96
CA GLN A 469 -15.99 24.88 -47.69
C GLN A 469 -16.51 23.46 -47.90
N ILE A 470 -17.49 23.24 -48.78
CA ILE A 470 -17.95 21.89 -49.15
C ILE A 470 -16.81 21.10 -49.80
N GLU A 471 -16.05 21.69 -50.73
CA GLU A 471 -14.88 21.04 -51.35
C GLU A 471 -13.78 20.72 -50.32
N LYS A 472 -13.50 21.64 -49.39
CA LYS A 472 -12.58 21.40 -48.26
C LYS A 472 -13.10 20.31 -47.33
N THR A 473 -14.40 20.31 -47.04
CA THR A 473 -15.04 19.33 -46.17
C THR A 473 -15.07 17.96 -46.84
N ASN A 474 -15.31 17.88 -48.14
CA ASN A 474 -15.22 16.65 -48.92
C ASN A 474 -13.78 16.11 -48.99
N LYS A 475 -12.77 16.98 -49.00
CA LYS A 475 -11.35 16.57 -48.83
C LYS A 475 -11.01 16.10 -47.41
N LEU A 476 -11.82 16.47 -46.40
CA LEU A 476 -11.69 16.04 -45.00
C LEU A 476 -12.52 14.78 -44.67
N ILE A 477 -13.29 14.26 -45.63
CA ILE A 477 -14.16 13.06 -45.48
C ILE A 477 -13.44 11.76 -45.86
N ASP A 478 -12.21 11.80 -46.38
CA ASP A 478 -11.32 10.62 -46.40
C ASP A 478 -10.51 10.57 -45.09
N PRO A 479 -10.94 9.81 -44.06
CA PRO A 479 -10.14 9.64 -42.85
C PRO A 479 -8.81 8.99 -43.22
N GLU A 480 -7.71 9.48 -42.62
CA GLU A 480 -6.46 8.72 -42.66
C GLU A 480 -6.71 7.31 -42.08
N PRO A 481 -6.25 6.26 -42.77
CA PRO A 481 -6.48 4.89 -42.32
C PRO A 481 -5.87 4.68 -40.94
N SER A 482 -6.59 3.96 -40.08
CA SER A 482 -6.23 3.72 -38.68
C SER A 482 -4.82 3.12 -38.51
N SER A 483 -4.27 2.46 -39.53
CA SER A 483 -2.89 1.98 -39.59
C SER A 483 -1.85 3.12 -39.54
N LYS A 484 -2.06 4.24 -40.25
CA LYS A 484 -1.11 5.37 -40.25
C LYS A 484 -0.99 6.04 -38.89
N ILE A 485 -2.10 6.11 -38.14
CA ILE A 485 -2.11 6.68 -36.78
C ILE A 485 -1.26 5.83 -35.84
N ILE A 486 -1.38 4.50 -35.95
CA ILE A 486 -0.58 3.55 -35.15
C ILE A 486 0.90 3.64 -35.56
N ASP A 487 1.20 3.70 -36.85
CA ASP A 487 2.57 3.78 -37.36
C ASP A 487 3.26 5.06 -36.90
N GLU A 488 2.59 6.21 -36.98
CA GLU A 488 3.14 7.49 -36.52
C GLU A 488 3.29 7.50 -34.99
N ALA A 489 2.31 7.00 -34.24
CA ALA A 489 2.42 6.90 -32.78
C ALA A 489 3.57 6.00 -32.31
N THR A 490 3.81 4.90 -33.03
CA THR A 490 4.93 3.97 -32.79
C THR A 490 6.26 4.64 -33.12
N LYS A 491 6.33 5.37 -34.24
CA LYS A 491 7.53 6.14 -34.61
C LYS A 491 7.86 7.21 -33.57
N GLN A 492 6.85 7.92 -33.06
CA GLN A 492 7.02 8.91 -31.99
C GLN A 492 7.48 8.25 -30.69
N TYR A 493 6.97 7.06 -30.36
CA TYR A 493 7.42 6.30 -29.19
C TYR A 493 8.93 6.02 -29.24
N SER A 494 9.45 5.59 -30.40
CA SER A 494 10.89 5.38 -30.60
C SER A 494 11.72 6.67 -30.42
N VAL A 495 11.17 7.83 -30.78
CA VAL A 495 11.83 9.14 -30.53
C VAL A 495 11.94 9.42 -29.02
N HIS A 496 10.95 9.04 -28.22
CA HIS A 496 11.00 9.23 -26.77
C HIS A 496 11.91 8.23 -26.06
N GLU A 497 12.00 6.99 -26.54
CA GLU A 497 13.01 6.03 -26.06
C GLU A 497 14.42 6.57 -26.29
N LYS A 498 14.67 7.15 -27.48
CA LYS A 498 15.93 7.84 -27.76
C LYS A 498 16.13 9.05 -26.84
N GLY A 499 15.09 9.87 -26.62
CA GLY A 499 15.15 11.00 -25.71
C GLY A 499 15.48 10.59 -24.26
N LEU A 500 14.97 9.46 -23.78
CA LEU A 500 15.35 8.90 -22.47
C LEU A 500 16.81 8.47 -22.44
N ALA A 501 17.32 7.86 -23.51
CA ALA A 501 18.74 7.50 -23.63
C ALA A 501 19.63 8.75 -23.65
N ASP A 502 19.23 9.80 -24.36
CA ASP A 502 19.94 11.08 -24.40
C ASP A 502 19.92 11.76 -23.02
N LEU A 503 18.79 11.72 -22.29
CA LEU A 503 18.70 12.24 -20.93
C LEU A 503 19.58 11.47 -19.94
N LEU A 504 19.68 10.15 -20.10
CA LEU A 504 20.60 9.30 -19.35
C LEU A 504 22.06 9.69 -19.63
N ALA A 505 22.39 9.97 -20.89
CA ALA A 505 23.72 10.45 -21.28
C ALA A 505 24.00 11.85 -20.71
N ASP A 506 23.05 12.78 -20.76
CA ASP A 506 23.16 14.10 -20.15
C ASP A 506 23.34 14.02 -18.63
N ALA A 507 22.61 13.13 -17.96
CA ALA A 507 22.74 12.92 -16.52
C ALA A 507 24.13 12.36 -16.15
N ALA A 508 24.73 11.55 -17.03
CA ALA A 508 26.08 11.03 -16.88
C ALA A 508 27.17 12.04 -17.28
N ASN A 509 26.84 13.12 -18.00
CA ASN A 509 27.79 14.13 -18.44
C ASN A 509 28.04 15.17 -17.34
N GLU A 510 29.28 15.26 -16.86
CA GLU A 510 29.71 16.16 -15.78
C GLU A 510 29.58 17.65 -16.15
N ASP A 511 29.68 17.99 -17.44
CA ASP A 511 29.60 19.36 -17.93
C ASP A 511 28.16 19.89 -17.97
N LYS A 512 27.15 19.02 -17.84
CA LYS A 512 25.74 19.40 -17.85
C LYS A 512 25.26 19.80 -16.47
N THR A 513 24.71 21.00 -16.36
CA THR A 513 24.15 21.51 -15.11
C THR A 513 22.84 20.80 -14.74
N GLU A 514 22.50 20.78 -13.45
CA GLU A 514 21.23 20.21 -12.97
C GLU A 514 20.02 20.90 -13.63
N MET A 515 20.12 22.19 -13.91
CA MET A 515 19.09 22.96 -14.60
C MET A 515 18.89 22.49 -16.05
N GLU A 516 19.96 22.23 -16.80
CA GLU A 516 19.87 21.70 -18.16
C GLU A 516 19.27 20.29 -18.19
N ILE A 517 19.69 19.42 -17.26
CA ILE A 517 19.14 18.06 -17.13
C ILE A 517 17.63 18.12 -16.81
N ASN A 518 17.22 19.00 -15.90
CA ASN A 518 15.81 19.20 -15.56
C ASN A 518 15.01 19.80 -16.72
N ALA A 519 15.58 20.74 -17.48
CA ALA A 519 14.93 21.30 -18.66
C ALA A 519 14.71 20.24 -19.76
N ASN A 520 15.72 19.39 -20.03
CA ASN A 520 15.58 18.29 -20.98
C ASN A 520 14.56 17.24 -20.51
N ARG A 521 14.56 16.91 -19.20
CA ARG A 521 13.53 16.06 -18.59
C ARG A 521 12.13 16.60 -18.84
N ASP A 522 11.91 17.89 -18.53
CA ASP A 522 10.59 18.51 -18.61
C ASP A 522 10.10 18.61 -20.06
N ASN A 523 11.01 18.84 -21.01
CA ASN A 523 10.72 18.79 -22.44
C ASN A 523 10.25 17.40 -22.88
N ILE A 524 10.96 16.32 -22.49
CA ILE A 524 10.58 14.94 -22.83
C ILE A 524 9.24 14.57 -22.19
N VAL A 525 9.05 14.88 -20.91
CA VAL A 525 7.79 14.61 -20.19
C VAL A 525 6.62 15.35 -20.83
N THR A 526 6.81 16.59 -21.26
CA THR A 526 5.77 17.39 -21.91
C THR A 526 5.37 16.78 -23.26
N ARG A 527 6.34 16.35 -24.08
CA ARG A 527 6.04 15.69 -25.35
C ARG A 527 5.30 14.37 -25.15
N ILE A 528 5.72 13.55 -24.18
CA ILE A 528 5.02 12.31 -23.83
C ILE A 528 3.56 12.58 -23.40
N LYS A 529 3.33 13.60 -22.56
CA LYS A 529 1.97 13.98 -22.13
C LYS A 529 1.08 14.39 -23.32
N ASN A 530 1.62 15.17 -24.25
CA ASN A 530 0.88 15.60 -25.44
C ASN A 530 0.51 14.40 -26.33
N ASN A 531 1.44 13.48 -26.55
CA ASN A 531 1.19 12.27 -27.34
C ASN A 531 0.14 11.36 -26.69
N ILE A 532 0.16 11.20 -25.35
CA ILE A 532 -0.90 10.46 -24.62
C ILE A 532 -2.27 11.14 -24.81
N ALA A 533 -2.32 12.47 -24.75
CA ALA A 533 -3.56 13.22 -24.93
C ALA A 533 -4.12 13.05 -26.36
N GLU A 534 -3.25 13.10 -27.37
CA GLU A 534 -3.60 12.89 -28.77
C GLU A 534 -4.10 11.47 -29.02
N LEU A 535 -3.42 10.45 -28.48
CA LEU A 535 -3.86 9.04 -28.55
C LEU A 535 -5.24 8.82 -27.91
N LYS A 536 -5.51 9.48 -26.77
CA LYS A 536 -6.84 9.45 -26.13
C LYS A 536 -7.90 10.14 -26.99
N GLN A 537 -7.54 11.23 -27.69
CA GLN A 537 -8.46 11.89 -28.62
C GLN A 537 -8.78 10.99 -29.81
N TYR A 538 -7.79 10.30 -30.40
CA TYR A 538 -8.03 9.33 -31.47
C TYR A 538 -8.93 8.17 -31.03
N LYS A 539 -8.68 7.61 -29.84
CA LYS A 539 -9.51 6.54 -29.25
C LYS A 539 -10.97 6.97 -29.05
N ASN A 540 -11.17 8.20 -28.62
CA ASN A 540 -12.51 8.71 -28.27
C ASN A 540 -13.24 9.38 -29.44
N ASN A 541 -12.58 9.59 -30.58
CA ASN A 541 -13.19 10.26 -31.72
C ASN A 541 -14.11 9.29 -32.49
N PRO A 542 -15.42 9.60 -32.60
CA PRO A 542 -16.40 8.75 -33.26
C PRO A 542 -16.10 8.51 -34.75
N ARG A 543 -15.33 9.40 -35.39
CA ARG A 543 -14.99 9.29 -36.82
C ARG A 543 -14.18 8.05 -37.16
N TYR A 544 -13.41 7.53 -36.21
CA TYR A 544 -12.60 6.32 -36.42
C TYR A 544 -13.36 5.03 -36.13
N VAL A 545 -14.62 5.09 -35.67
CA VAL A 545 -15.40 3.90 -35.30
C VAL A 545 -15.67 2.98 -36.49
N PHE A 546 -15.76 3.52 -37.70
CA PHE A 546 -16.08 2.75 -38.92
C PHE A 546 -14.86 2.09 -39.58
N ASP A 547 -13.63 2.55 -39.27
CA ASP A 547 -12.37 2.05 -39.86
C ASP A 547 -11.40 1.53 -38.78
N ARG A 548 -11.94 1.19 -37.60
CA ARG A 548 -11.22 0.54 -36.51
C ARG A 548 -10.88 -0.89 -36.92
N ASP A 549 -9.59 -1.14 -37.11
CA ASP A 549 -9.06 -2.51 -37.02
C ASP A 549 -9.51 -3.13 -35.68
N LYS A 550 -9.78 -4.45 -35.66
CA LYS A 550 -10.28 -5.16 -34.46
C LYS A 550 -9.37 -4.96 -33.24
N ASP A 551 -8.10 -4.68 -33.49
CA ASP A 551 -7.08 -4.50 -32.46
C ASP A 551 -6.70 -3.01 -32.23
N PHE A 552 -7.34 -2.05 -32.89
CA PHE A 552 -6.98 -0.62 -32.82
C PHE A 552 -6.98 -0.10 -31.37
N ASP A 553 -8.07 -0.33 -30.64
CA ASP A 553 -8.20 0.14 -29.26
C ASP A 553 -7.17 -0.52 -28.33
N ALA A 554 -6.87 -1.80 -28.55
CA ALA A 554 -5.85 -2.53 -27.80
C ALA A 554 -4.42 -2.03 -28.09
N LYS A 555 -4.13 -1.69 -29.35
CA LYS A 555 -2.84 -1.11 -29.77
C LYS A 555 -2.64 0.30 -29.20
N ILE A 556 -3.68 1.15 -29.23
CA ILE A 556 -3.66 2.47 -28.61
C ILE A 556 -3.45 2.36 -27.08
N ASP A 557 -4.17 1.46 -26.41
CA ASP A 557 -4.02 1.24 -24.97
C ASP A 557 -2.61 0.72 -24.61
N GLY A 558 -2.06 -0.18 -25.42
CA GLY A 558 -0.69 -0.65 -25.30
C GLY A 558 0.32 0.50 -25.38
N LEU A 559 0.18 1.38 -26.37
CA LEU A 559 1.05 2.56 -26.52
C LEU A 559 0.91 3.51 -25.32
N ILE A 560 -0.30 3.83 -24.86
CA ILE A 560 -0.51 4.71 -23.69
C ILE A 560 0.21 4.15 -22.45
N ILE A 561 0.14 2.84 -22.22
CA ILE A 561 0.84 2.19 -21.10
C ILE A 561 2.35 2.35 -21.24
N GLN A 562 2.90 2.13 -22.43
CA GLN A 562 4.34 2.29 -22.69
C GLN A 562 4.80 3.74 -22.48
N TYR A 563 4.04 4.72 -22.95
CA TYR A 563 4.32 6.14 -22.73
C TYR A 563 4.33 6.53 -21.24
N GLU A 564 3.38 6.01 -20.43
CA GLU A 564 3.38 6.25 -18.98
C GLU A 564 4.56 5.56 -18.28
N GLN A 565 5.00 4.39 -18.74
CA GLN A 565 6.20 3.72 -18.22
C GLN A 565 7.46 4.56 -18.48
N ILE A 566 7.66 5.04 -19.71
CA ILE A 566 8.80 5.92 -20.04
C ILE A 566 8.77 7.18 -19.19
N LYS A 567 7.62 7.84 -19.04
CA LYS A 567 7.47 9.03 -18.20
C LYS A 567 7.88 8.76 -16.74
N GLY A 568 7.51 7.59 -16.20
CA GLY A 568 7.95 7.14 -14.88
C GLY A 568 9.46 6.95 -14.77
N LEU A 569 10.07 6.32 -15.78
CA LEU A 569 11.53 6.11 -15.86
C LEU A 569 12.30 7.42 -16.01
N VAL A 570 11.85 8.34 -16.86
CA VAL A 570 12.43 9.68 -17.02
C VAL A 570 12.44 10.43 -15.68
N SER A 571 11.35 10.35 -14.93
CA SER A 571 11.21 11.03 -13.64
C SER A 571 12.09 10.41 -12.53
N SER A 572 12.19 9.07 -12.49
CA SER A 572 12.98 8.36 -11.47
C SER A 572 14.48 8.43 -11.71
N THR A 573 14.90 8.38 -12.98
CA THR A 573 16.31 8.42 -13.41
C THR A 573 16.99 9.73 -13.00
N VAL A 574 16.33 10.87 -13.26
CA VAL A 574 16.87 12.18 -12.87
C VAL A 574 16.92 12.31 -11.34
N SER A 575 15.89 11.82 -10.64
CA SER A 575 15.91 11.81 -9.17
C SER A 575 17.09 11.00 -8.60
N ALA A 576 17.41 9.86 -9.21
CA ALA A 576 18.56 9.03 -8.82
C ALA A 576 19.90 9.71 -9.15
N ALA A 577 20.03 10.29 -10.33
CA ALA A 577 21.24 11.01 -10.75
C ALA A 577 21.50 12.26 -9.88
N THR A 578 20.48 13.06 -9.61
CA THR A 578 20.57 14.22 -8.70
C THR A 578 20.96 13.79 -7.29
N LYS A 579 20.36 12.73 -6.75
CA LYS A 579 20.73 12.19 -5.43
C LYS A 579 22.18 11.69 -5.38
N LYS A 580 22.64 11.06 -6.46
CA LYS A 580 24.04 10.61 -6.58
C LYS A 580 25.01 11.79 -6.60
N ARG A 581 24.75 12.82 -7.43
CA ARG A 581 25.56 14.06 -7.45
C ARG A 581 25.56 14.78 -6.11
N GLN A 582 24.41 14.87 -5.43
CA GLN A 582 24.34 15.45 -4.08
C GLN A 582 25.15 14.65 -3.05
N ALA A 583 25.17 13.31 -3.17
CA ALA A 583 25.99 12.46 -2.31
C ALA A 583 27.49 12.62 -2.61
N GLU A 584 27.89 12.76 -3.87
CA GLU A 584 29.27 13.01 -4.31
C GLU A 584 29.78 14.38 -3.85
N VAL A 585 28.98 15.45 -4.00
CA VAL A 585 29.31 16.79 -3.49
C VAL A 585 29.46 16.77 -1.97
N ARG A 586 28.57 16.06 -1.25
CA ARG A 586 28.69 15.88 0.21
C ARG A 586 29.97 15.12 0.59
N ALA A 587 30.31 14.05 -0.13
CA ALA A 587 31.53 13.28 0.10
C ALA A 587 32.80 14.11 -0.15
N LEU A 588 32.81 14.94 -1.20
CA LEU A 588 33.90 15.88 -1.50
C LEU A 588 34.04 16.96 -0.42
N THR A 589 32.92 17.48 0.09
CA THR A 589 32.91 18.49 1.17
C THR A 589 33.44 17.91 2.49
N VAL A 590 33.09 16.66 2.80
CA VAL A 590 33.56 15.96 4.01
C VAL A 590 35.06 15.64 3.93
N ASN A 591 35.55 15.20 2.77
CA ASN A 591 36.98 14.90 2.58
C ASN A 591 37.85 16.18 2.57
N ALA A 592 37.37 17.30 2.01
CA ALA A 592 38.08 18.58 2.07
C ALA A 592 38.20 19.13 3.51
N SER A 593 37.28 18.74 4.40
CA SER A 593 37.27 19.17 5.81
C SER A 593 38.05 18.26 6.77
N GLY A 594 38.60 17.13 6.29
CA GLY A 594 39.18 16.11 7.16
C GLY A 594 40.32 15.30 6.54
N GLY A 595 41.50 15.91 6.35
CA GLY A 595 42.77 15.17 6.44
C GLY A 595 43.79 15.36 5.31
N SER A 596 45.00 15.77 5.74
CA SER A 596 46.33 15.54 5.16
C SER A 596 46.65 16.08 3.74
N ALA A 597 47.48 17.13 3.72
CA ALA A 597 47.89 17.94 2.58
C ALA A 597 48.83 17.29 1.53
N ASN A 598 48.81 15.96 1.32
CA ASN A 598 49.85 15.30 0.49
C ASN A 598 49.34 14.32 -0.59
N THR A 599 48.09 14.41 -1.04
CA THR A 599 47.66 13.75 -2.29
C THR A 599 47.69 14.75 -3.42
N THR A 600 48.54 14.52 -4.42
CA THR A 600 48.62 15.40 -5.58
C THR A 600 47.33 15.28 -6.41
N PRO A 601 46.86 16.36 -7.08
CA PRO A 601 45.65 16.31 -7.91
C PRO A 601 45.65 15.19 -8.97
N VAL A 602 46.85 14.77 -9.42
CA VAL A 602 47.04 13.70 -10.40
C VAL A 602 46.77 12.31 -9.81
N GLU A 603 47.16 12.06 -8.57
CA GLU A 603 46.90 10.79 -7.86
C GLU A 603 45.43 10.67 -7.48
N PHE A 604 44.80 11.78 -7.10
CA PHE A 604 43.36 11.85 -6.89
C PHE A 604 42.58 11.55 -8.17
N ARG A 605 42.99 12.14 -9.31
CA ARG A 605 42.37 11.88 -10.61
C ARG A 605 42.48 10.42 -11.04
N ARG A 606 43.64 9.79 -10.85
CA ARG A 606 43.85 8.35 -11.15
C ARG A 606 43.01 7.43 -10.25
N ALA A 607 42.85 7.76 -8.97
CA ALA A 607 42.01 6.99 -8.06
C ALA A 607 40.53 7.07 -8.47
N VAL A 608 40.06 8.24 -8.88
CA VAL A 608 38.70 8.48 -9.39
C VAL A 608 38.47 7.74 -10.72
N GLU A 609 39.40 7.83 -11.67
CA GLU A 609 39.32 7.13 -12.96
C GLU A 609 39.28 5.59 -12.79
N ALA A 610 40.07 5.04 -11.86
CA ALA A 610 40.05 3.61 -11.55
C ALA A 610 38.72 3.16 -10.91
N GLN A 611 38.13 3.99 -10.07
CA GLN A 611 36.83 3.70 -9.43
C GLN A 611 35.68 3.80 -10.41
N ILE A 612 35.70 4.79 -11.32
CA ILE A 612 34.73 4.95 -12.41
C ILE A 612 34.81 3.78 -13.39
N LYS A 613 36.02 3.34 -13.77
CA LYS A 613 36.20 2.16 -14.63
C LYS A 613 35.60 0.90 -14.01
N ASN A 614 35.85 0.65 -12.72
CA ASN A 614 35.28 -0.48 -11.99
C ASN A 614 33.74 -0.41 -11.88
N ILE A 615 33.16 0.80 -11.80
CA ILE A 615 31.70 0.99 -11.72
C ILE A 615 31.04 0.87 -13.10
N THR A 616 31.68 1.39 -14.15
CA THR A 616 31.22 1.25 -15.54
C THR A 616 31.25 -0.20 -16.00
N GLU A 617 32.28 -0.97 -15.60
CA GLU A 617 32.35 -2.43 -15.80
C GLU A 617 31.32 -3.20 -14.94
N ALA A 618 30.86 -2.64 -13.81
CA ALA A 618 29.79 -3.22 -12.99
C ALA A 618 28.37 -2.90 -13.49
N TYR A 619 28.19 -1.83 -14.26
CA TYR A 619 26.87 -1.39 -14.77
C TYR A 619 26.60 -1.73 -16.24
N LEU A 620 27.63 -1.95 -17.08
CA LEU A 620 27.48 -2.47 -18.46
C LEU A 620 27.42 -3.99 -18.52
N VAL A 621 26.60 -4.59 -17.67
CA VAL A 621 26.49 -6.03 -17.55
C VAL A 621 25.21 -6.51 -18.24
N SER A 622 25.35 -7.52 -19.11
CA SER A 622 24.28 -8.04 -19.97
C SER A 622 22.98 -8.37 -19.20
N PRO A 623 21.81 -8.27 -19.87
CA PRO A 623 20.50 -8.57 -19.27
C PRO A 623 20.44 -9.90 -18.49
N GLN A 624 21.25 -10.89 -18.87
CA GLN A 624 21.35 -12.18 -18.23
C GLN A 624 21.84 -12.10 -16.77
N LYS A 625 22.83 -11.24 -16.48
CA LYS A 625 23.39 -11.13 -15.11
C LYS A 625 22.49 -10.31 -14.19
N GLN A 626 21.68 -9.39 -14.72
CA GLN A 626 20.64 -8.70 -13.94
C GLN A 626 19.53 -9.67 -13.49
N VAL A 627 19.18 -10.64 -14.34
CA VAL A 627 18.28 -11.75 -13.98
C VAL A 627 18.92 -12.63 -12.91
N ASP A 628 20.21 -12.95 -13.01
CA ASP A 628 20.91 -13.76 -12.00
C ASP A 628 20.99 -13.06 -10.62
N VAL A 629 21.27 -11.75 -10.59
CA VAL A 629 21.29 -10.96 -9.34
C VAL A 629 19.89 -10.86 -8.72
N MET A 630 18.85 -10.70 -9.54
CA MET A 630 17.46 -10.67 -9.05
C MET A 630 17.00 -12.05 -8.55
N MET A 631 17.45 -13.12 -9.22
CA MET A 631 17.22 -14.51 -8.81
C MET A 631 18.01 -14.86 -7.53
N GLN A 632 19.21 -14.31 -7.35
CA GLN A 632 20.02 -14.48 -6.14
C GLN A 632 19.41 -13.72 -4.95
N ALA A 633 18.92 -12.49 -5.16
CA ALA A 633 18.19 -11.73 -4.15
C ALA A 633 16.87 -12.40 -3.74
N GLN A 634 16.14 -13.03 -4.69
CA GLN A 634 14.97 -13.85 -4.37
C GLN A 634 15.33 -15.15 -3.63
N ARG A 635 16.46 -15.80 -3.96
CA ARG A 635 17.00 -16.96 -3.22
C ARG A 635 17.41 -16.59 -1.79
N GLU A 636 18.00 -15.41 -1.57
CA GLU A 636 18.35 -14.92 -0.23
C GLU A 636 17.12 -14.53 0.60
N GLN A 637 16.07 -13.97 -0.03
CA GLN A 637 14.78 -13.75 0.64
C GLN A 637 14.07 -15.06 1.04
N LEU A 638 14.29 -16.15 0.30
CA LEU A 638 13.82 -17.49 0.64
C LEU A 638 14.51 -18.06 1.90
N HIS A 639 15.80 -17.75 2.12
CA HIS A 639 16.53 -18.17 3.32
C HIS A 639 16.15 -17.40 4.59
N ARG A 640 15.49 -16.24 4.47
CA ARG A 640 15.07 -15.39 5.60
C ARG A 640 13.61 -15.55 6.00
N ARG A 641 12.87 -16.53 5.45
CA ARG A 641 11.46 -16.75 5.80
C ARG A 641 11.30 -17.52 7.13
N PRO A 642 10.31 -17.16 7.97
CA PRO A 642 10.05 -17.78 9.29
C PRO A 642 9.86 -19.30 9.30
N GLY A 643 9.58 -19.93 8.15
CA GLY A 643 9.40 -21.37 8.02
C GLY A 643 10.69 -22.18 8.18
N PHE A 644 11.86 -21.62 7.85
CA PHE A 644 13.14 -22.31 8.00
C PHE A 644 13.60 -22.38 9.46
N GLU A 645 13.33 -21.36 10.27
CA GLU A 645 13.55 -21.40 11.72
C GLU A 645 12.61 -22.40 12.42
N ARG A 646 11.36 -22.54 11.96
CA ARG A 646 10.45 -23.57 12.48
C ARG A 646 10.96 -24.98 12.21
N LEU A 647 11.52 -25.24 11.03
CA LEU A 647 12.15 -26.52 10.69
C LEU A 647 13.40 -26.80 11.53
N ARG A 648 14.25 -25.79 11.77
CA ARG A 648 15.42 -25.90 12.65
C ARG A 648 15.02 -26.25 14.08
N ASN A 649 14.01 -25.58 14.63
CA ASN A 649 13.47 -25.85 15.97
C ASN A 649 12.80 -27.24 16.10
N ILE A 650 12.30 -27.81 15.00
CA ILE A 650 11.74 -29.18 14.96
C ILE A 650 12.85 -30.23 14.87
N LEU A 651 13.97 -29.94 14.19
CA LEU A 651 15.10 -30.84 14.00
C LEU A 651 16.04 -30.94 15.22
N GLU A 652 16.03 -29.95 16.12
CA GLU A 652 16.85 -29.94 17.35
C GLU A 652 16.23 -30.71 18.54
N ARG A 653 15.14 -31.47 18.34
CA ARG A 653 14.45 -32.26 19.39
C ARG A 653 14.24 -33.74 18.99
N PRO A 654 14.24 -34.69 19.94
CA PRO A 654 13.87 -36.08 19.65
C PRO A 654 12.39 -36.16 19.23
N LEU A 655 12.14 -36.58 17.99
CA LEU A 655 10.84 -36.47 17.33
C LEU A 655 9.83 -37.52 17.82
N SER A 656 8.69 -37.06 18.35
CA SER A 656 7.52 -37.91 18.62
C SER A 656 6.70 -38.18 17.34
N ARG A 657 5.87 -39.24 17.33
CA ARG A 657 5.01 -39.59 16.17
C ARG A 657 4.09 -38.45 15.70
N SER A 658 3.64 -37.56 16.60
CA SER A 658 2.82 -36.40 16.22
C SER A 658 3.64 -35.29 15.55
N MET A 659 4.89 -35.11 15.96
CA MET A 659 5.82 -34.14 15.33
C MET A 659 6.24 -34.57 13.92
N VAL A 660 6.32 -35.88 13.65
CA VAL A 660 6.55 -36.41 12.29
C VAL A 660 5.40 -36.04 11.35
N GLY A 661 4.16 -35.99 11.84
CA GLY A 661 3.00 -35.54 11.07
C GLY A 661 3.09 -34.07 10.68
N ALA A 662 3.39 -33.20 11.65
CA ALA A 662 3.56 -31.77 11.43
C ALA A 662 4.75 -31.46 10.49
N PHE A 663 5.86 -32.19 10.67
CA PHE A 663 7.04 -32.08 9.80
C PHE A 663 6.73 -32.49 8.35
N ARG A 664 5.99 -33.59 8.14
CA ARG A 664 5.54 -34.01 6.80
C ARG A 664 4.58 -33.02 6.14
N ALA A 665 3.72 -32.36 6.92
CA ALA A 665 2.82 -31.34 6.40
C ALA A 665 3.58 -30.08 5.97
N GLU A 666 4.54 -29.62 6.78
CA GLU A 666 5.35 -28.45 6.46
C GLU A 666 6.30 -28.71 5.26
N ILE A 667 6.89 -29.91 5.15
CA ILE A 667 7.66 -30.30 3.97
C ILE A 667 6.78 -30.29 2.71
N ARG A 668 5.56 -30.83 2.78
CA ARG A 668 4.61 -30.78 1.64
C ARG A 668 4.29 -29.35 1.23
N ARG A 669 4.06 -28.46 2.20
CA ARG A 669 3.82 -27.04 1.95
C ARG A 669 5.00 -26.37 1.24
N ILE A 670 6.23 -26.63 1.69
CA ILE A 670 7.45 -26.08 1.10
C ILE A 670 7.69 -26.62 -0.33
N ILE A 671 7.38 -27.89 -0.57
CA ILE A 671 7.46 -28.49 -1.92
C ILE A 671 6.45 -27.82 -2.86
N GLU A 672 5.22 -27.60 -2.42
CA GLU A 672 4.18 -26.94 -3.23
C GLU A 672 4.53 -25.48 -3.52
N ASP A 673 5.05 -24.74 -2.52
CA ASP A 673 5.55 -23.37 -2.69
C ASP A 673 6.70 -23.32 -3.72
N LYS A 674 7.63 -24.28 -3.68
CA LYS A 674 8.72 -24.38 -4.67
C LYS A 674 8.20 -24.72 -6.07
N LYS A 675 7.21 -25.60 -6.18
CA LYS A 675 6.58 -25.98 -7.46
C LYS A 675 5.89 -24.77 -8.11
N ASN A 676 5.13 -24.00 -7.32
CA ASN A 676 4.47 -22.78 -7.80
C ASN A 676 5.46 -21.70 -8.26
N LEU A 677 6.59 -21.56 -7.56
CA LEU A 677 7.67 -20.66 -7.97
C LEU A 677 8.38 -21.11 -9.25
N LEU A 678 8.58 -22.43 -9.42
CA LEU A 678 9.14 -22.98 -10.65
C LEU A 678 8.22 -22.72 -11.85
N ILE A 679 6.91 -22.93 -11.69
CA ILE A 679 5.91 -22.61 -12.72
C ILE A 679 5.97 -21.12 -13.09
N LYS A 680 6.05 -20.24 -12.09
CA LYS A 680 6.14 -18.79 -12.32
C LYS A 680 7.46 -18.39 -13.01
N SER A 681 8.57 -19.04 -12.68
CA SER A 681 9.86 -18.86 -13.35
C SER A 681 9.78 -19.27 -14.83
N GLN A 682 9.18 -20.43 -15.13
CA GLN A 682 8.99 -20.92 -16.50
C GLN A 682 8.08 -19.99 -17.31
N GLN A 683 7.04 -19.41 -16.69
CA GLN A 683 6.18 -18.41 -17.33
C GLN A 683 6.94 -17.11 -17.67
N LEU A 684 7.79 -16.63 -16.76
CA LEU A 684 8.62 -15.44 -17.00
C LEU A 684 9.67 -15.69 -18.09
N GLU A 685 10.27 -16.88 -18.12
CA GLU A 685 11.21 -17.30 -19.16
C GLU A 685 10.53 -17.44 -20.53
N ALA A 686 9.31 -17.98 -20.56
CA ALA A 686 8.48 -18.03 -21.78
C ALA A 686 8.10 -16.63 -22.28
N GLN A 687 7.79 -15.70 -21.37
CA GLN A 687 7.51 -14.30 -21.71
C GLN A 687 8.76 -13.56 -22.22
N ALA A 688 9.93 -13.82 -21.63
CA ALA A 688 11.20 -13.27 -22.10
C ALA A 688 11.57 -13.81 -23.50
N ASN A 689 11.41 -15.12 -23.72
CA ASN A 689 11.65 -15.74 -25.02
C ASN A 689 10.64 -15.27 -26.09
N ALA A 690 9.40 -14.98 -25.72
CA ALA A 690 8.42 -14.36 -26.61
C ALA A 690 8.83 -12.93 -26.99
N ARG A 691 9.34 -12.13 -26.05
CA ARG A 691 9.86 -10.78 -26.32
C ARG A 691 11.07 -10.82 -27.26
N ASN A 692 12.01 -11.74 -27.06
CA ASN A 692 13.20 -11.90 -27.91
C ASN A 692 12.90 -12.46 -29.30
N LYS A 693 11.72 -13.05 -29.51
CA LYS A 693 11.25 -13.49 -30.84
C LYS A 693 10.51 -12.38 -31.60
N ILE A 694 10.06 -11.35 -30.90
CA ILE A 694 9.34 -10.19 -31.45
C ILE A 694 10.33 -9.08 -31.82
N GLN A 695 11.44 -8.97 -31.09
CA GLN A 695 12.65 -8.26 -31.52
C GLN A 695 13.36 -9.05 -32.62
#